data_AF-A0A954Z2Y0-F1
#
_entry.id   AF-A0A954Z2Y0-F1
#
_cell.length_a   1.000
_cell.length_b   1.000
_cell.length_c   1.000
_cell.angle_alpha   90.00
_cell.angle_beta   90.00
_cell.angle_gamma   90.00
#
_symmetry.space_group_name_H-M   'P 1'
#
loop_
_entity.id
_entity.type
_entity.pdbx_description
1 polymer ?
#
loop_
_entity_poly.entity_id
_entity_poly.type
_entity_poly.pdbx_seq_one_letter_code
_entity_poly.pdbx_strand_id
1 'polypeptide(L)'
;SYLLIGFYFDKKYASDASMKAFITNRVGDFGFIIGLALVVLYTNTFDLDKAAAIFADQFHTQTGIFADTINLFGWHVSGMTLATLMGIGLFCGAMGKSAQFPLHVWLPDAMAGPTPVSALIHAATMVAAGVYLVARVFRLLTPDAQLFIAVIGCITLTITALIAIVQTDIKKVLAYSTLSQLGYMIFGMGVGAWTAALFHLMTHAFFKAMMFLGSGQVIEGCHHEQNIMKMGGLHKKMPWTSRTFLVGVLAIAGFGIPWLHFGHFKLGLGGFFSKDEILAVAYERAFNMHGDAGHGDAHGAGESNDKTDDHAAPAHGGGHALATSDDEVRLASAGSHAASLMAAQSAQLAMASDAHDGGHAAHGREDKMRIAGTLPQLPKWMFLLPIIIAYVTPFYMMRCYTLTFLGKPRDHHVHDHAHEIPWMWAPLVVLAVGTVFCSYFLFRPMIAHAGGMATDAATVVAIDGEAGSFAETPGQIMLTVTHGAGMDNPHNALAIIVGFAWVIGMGLAYLLYRNGPALAGRIKESVPGLPLIHKALEEKLYFDHMYNYALVGGTKAFGRLMAAADGVLDFCVDTVAHLFRGIGVFAGRQLDMGVEKRDFGLVDNIANALAWITYMTGAGLQRPQNGRIRTYVLLTAGAAGIVLLVVLFWPHASGAAEVISATSAQ
;
A
#
# COMPACT_ATOMS: atom_id res chain seq x y z
N SER A 1 -0.86 9.49 16.83
CA SER A 1 -1.33 8.11 16.97
C SER A 1 -0.77 7.42 18.21
N TYR A 2 0.56 7.32 18.37
CA TYR A 2 1.21 6.71 19.55
C TYR A 2 0.57 7.11 20.89
N LEU A 3 0.54 8.42 21.17
CA LEU A 3 -0.03 8.96 22.41
C LEU A 3 -1.52 8.67 22.59
N LEU A 4 -2.29 8.60 21.50
CA LEU A 4 -3.74 8.39 21.55
C LEU A 4 -4.10 6.91 21.71
N ILE A 5 -3.34 6.01 21.09
CA ILE A 5 -3.49 4.56 21.27
C ILE A 5 -3.10 4.19 22.71
N GLY A 6 -2.01 4.76 23.20
CA GLY A 6 -1.51 4.59 24.57
C GLY A 6 -2.19 5.50 25.60
N PHE A 7 -3.40 6.00 25.33
CA PHE A 7 -4.09 6.91 26.27
C PHE A 7 -4.29 6.26 27.64
N TYR A 8 -4.69 4.98 27.67
CA TYR A 8 -4.73 4.15 28.88
C TYR A 8 -3.37 3.49 29.11
N PHE A 9 -2.33 4.31 29.35
CA PHE A 9 -0.93 3.85 29.49
C PHE A 9 -0.71 2.92 30.69
N ASP A 10 -1.60 2.95 31.67
CA ASP A 10 -1.68 2.06 32.83
C ASP A 10 -1.98 0.61 32.41
N LYS A 11 -2.70 0.43 31.30
CA LYS A 11 -3.04 -0.89 30.76
C LYS A 11 -1.92 -1.40 29.85
N LYS A 12 -1.28 -2.48 30.27
CA LYS A 12 -0.16 -3.10 29.53
C LYS A 12 -0.47 -3.35 28.05
N TYR A 13 -1.65 -3.88 27.72
CA TYR A 13 -2.03 -4.16 26.33
C TYR A 13 -2.12 -2.89 25.47
N ALA A 14 -2.53 -1.74 26.03
CA ALA A 14 -2.63 -0.48 25.31
C ALA A 14 -1.25 0.15 25.10
N SER A 15 -0.37 0.05 26.10
CA SER A 15 1.04 0.45 25.98
C SER A 15 1.76 -0.37 24.89
N ASP A 16 1.64 -1.70 24.92
CA ASP A 16 2.24 -2.60 23.93
C ASP A 16 1.69 -2.33 22.51
N ALA A 17 0.37 -2.08 22.37
CA ALA A 17 -0.26 -1.71 21.11
C ALA A 17 0.25 -0.36 20.57
N SER A 18 0.40 0.64 21.44
CA SER A 18 0.93 1.96 21.05
C SER A 18 2.36 1.85 20.52
N MET A 19 3.20 1.07 21.20
CA MET A 19 4.59 0.83 20.80
C MET A 19 4.65 0.10 19.46
N LYS A 20 3.85 -0.96 19.28
CA LYS A 20 3.74 -1.68 18.01
C LYS A 20 3.39 -0.72 16.88
N ALA A 21 2.36 0.11 17.05
CA ALA A 21 1.97 1.10 16.06
C ALA A 21 3.06 2.13 15.75
N PHE A 22 3.83 2.56 16.75
CA PHE A 22 4.93 3.49 16.50
C PHE A 22 6.05 2.83 15.67
N ILE A 23 6.49 1.64 16.06
CA ILE A 23 7.61 0.94 15.40
C ILE A 23 7.25 0.56 13.97
N THR A 24 6.09 -0.05 13.74
CA THR A 24 5.66 -0.47 12.38
C THR A 24 5.59 0.70 11.41
N ASN A 25 5.13 1.86 11.88
CA ASN A 25 5.08 3.07 11.07
C ASN A 25 6.48 3.61 10.76
N ARG A 26 7.40 3.57 11.72
CA ARG A 26 8.79 4.01 11.53
C ARG A 26 9.53 3.19 10.49
N VAL A 27 9.23 1.90 10.36
CA VAL A 27 9.76 1.06 9.27
C VAL A 27 9.35 1.61 7.90
N GLY A 28 8.08 1.99 7.73
CA GLY A 28 7.62 2.64 6.49
C GLY A 28 8.27 4.01 6.26
N ASP A 29 8.42 4.80 7.34
CA ASP A 29 9.04 6.13 7.27
C ASP A 29 10.53 6.06 6.84
N PHE A 30 11.25 4.97 7.12
CA PHE A 30 12.61 4.75 6.64
C PHE A 30 12.68 4.65 5.11
N GLY A 31 11.81 3.84 4.50
CA GLY A 31 11.70 3.75 3.04
C GLY A 31 11.28 5.08 2.41
N PHE A 32 10.36 5.81 3.05
CA PHE A 32 9.93 7.13 2.61
C PHE A 32 11.07 8.14 2.55
N ILE A 33 11.94 8.16 3.55
CA ILE A 33 13.12 9.06 3.58
C ILE A 33 14.06 8.75 2.42
N ILE A 34 14.26 7.47 2.09
CA ILE A 34 15.10 7.07 0.95
C ILE A 34 14.46 7.55 -0.37
N GLY A 35 13.17 7.31 -0.57
CA GLY A 35 12.45 7.80 -1.76
C GLY A 35 12.48 9.32 -1.88
N LEU A 36 12.28 10.03 -0.77
CA LEU A 36 12.35 11.49 -0.73
C LEU A 36 13.76 12.01 -1.04
N ALA A 37 14.80 11.34 -0.53
CA ALA A 37 16.18 11.70 -0.84
C ALA A 37 16.47 11.57 -2.33
N LEU A 38 16.00 10.48 -2.97
CA LEU A 38 16.13 10.30 -4.42
C LEU A 38 15.40 11.40 -5.20
N VAL A 39 14.18 11.78 -4.79
CA VAL A 39 13.48 12.92 -5.41
C VAL A 39 14.34 14.19 -5.35
N VAL A 40 14.88 14.53 -4.18
CA VAL A 40 15.67 15.76 -4.00
C VAL A 40 16.97 15.71 -4.78
N LEU A 41 17.66 14.56 -4.82
CA LEU A 41 18.92 14.42 -5.53
C LEU A 41 18.76 14.59 -7.04
N TYR A 42 17.67 14.06 -7.60
CA TYR A 42 17.44 14.08 -9.05
C TYR A 42 16.63 15.27 -9.55
N THR A 43 15.81 15.89 -8.70
CA THR A 43 14.96 17.03 -9.10
C THR A 43 15.35 18.35 -8.43
N ASN A 44 16.22 18.32 -7.42
CA ASN A 44 16.68 19.48 -6.64
C ASN A 44 15.52 20.33 -6.05
N THR A 45 14.39 19.70 -5.72
CA THR A 45 13.23 20.39 -5.17
C THR A 45 12.44 19.50 -4.22
N PHE A 46 11.73 20.13 -3.28
CA PHE A 46 10.72 19.50 -2.43
C PHE A 46 9.29 19.78 -2.91
N ASP A 47 9.13 20.68 -3.89
CA ASP A 47 7.86 20.98 -4.54
C ASP A 47 7.50 19.83 -5.48
N LEU A 48 6.44 19.09 -5.13
CA LEU A 48 6.02 17.90 -5.88
C LEU A 48 5.55 18.20 -7.29
N ASP A 49 5.01 19.40 -7.54
CA ASP A 49 4.53 19.78 -8.88
C ASP A 49 5.74 20.04 -9.80
N LYS A 50 6.76 20.74 -9.28
CA LYS A 50 8.02 20.95 -9.99
C LYS A 50 8.81 19.65 -10.16
N ALA A 51 8.86 18.82 -9.12
CA ALA A 51 9.53 17.51 -9.16
C ALA A 51 8.91 16.62 -10.25
N ALA A 52 7.58 16.62 -10.36
CA ALA A 52 6.87 15.86 -11.39
C ALA A 52 7.19 16.35 -12.81
N ALA A 53 7.25 17.67 -13.02
CA ALA A 53 7.62 18.24 -14.31
C ALA A 53 9.06 17.87 -14.72
N ILE A 54 10.02 17.97 -13.79
CA ILE A 54 11.42 17.60 -14.03
C ILE A 54 11.54 16.09 -14.27
N PHE A 55 10.85 15.27 -13.49
CA PHE A 55 10.85 13.81 -13.65
C PHE A 55 10.29 13.38 -15.01
N ALA A 56 9.22 14.04 -15.49
CA ALA A 56 8.69 13.82 -16.82
C ALA A 56 9.70 14.24 -17.90
N ASP A 57 10.31 15.42 -17.80
CA ASP A 57 11.34 15.87 -18.74
C ASP A 57 12.55 14.91 -18.80
N GLN A 58 13.03 14.45 -17.65
CA GLN A 58 14.10 13.45 -17.54
C GLN A 58 13.74 12.12 -18.21
N PHE A 59 12.48 11.69 -18.10
CA PHE A 59 12.00 10.48 -18.77
C PHE A 59 12.01 10.65 -20.30
N HIS A 60 11.55 11.79 -20.81
CA HIS A 60 11.48 12.03 -22.27
C HIS A 60 12.87 12.20 -22.89
N THR A 61 13.75 12.91 -22.19
CA THR A 61 15.11 13.18 -22.66
C THR A 61 16.09 12.06 -22.34
N GLN A 62 15.68 11.03 -21.59
CA GLN A 62 16.53 9.96 -21.08
C GLN A 62 17.75 10.51 -20.32
N THR A 63 17.51 11.50 -19.45
CA THR A 63 18.53 12.16 -18.63
C THR A 63 18.26 11.97 -17.13
N GLY A 64 19.18 12.46 -16.28
CA GLY A 64 19.03 12.42 -14.83
C GLY A 64 18.86 10.99 -14.29
N ILE A 65 17.81 10.76 -13.51
CA ILE A 65 17.57 9.45 -12.87
C ILE A 65 17.46 8.30 -13.89
N PHE A 66 17.04 8.57 -15.12
CA PHE A 66 16.87 7.55 -16.15
C PHE A 66 18.16 7.21 -16.92
N ALA A 67 19.15 8.10 -16.91
CA ALA A 67 20.45 7.88 -17.54
C ALA A 67 21.45 7.16 -16.61
N ASP A 68 21.30 7.36 -15.31
CA ASP A 68 22.26 6.85 -14.32
C ASP A 68 22.24 5.32 -14.23
N THR A 69 23.42 4.74 -13.99
CA THR A 69 23.56 3.33 -13.61
C THR A 69 24.38 3.26 -12.33
N ILE A 70 23.79 2.71 -11.27
CA ILE A 70 24.43 2.60 -9.95
C ILE A 70 24.84 1.16 -9.70
N ASN A 71 26.05 0.95 -9.16
CA ASN A 71 26.53 -0.36 -8.75
C ASN A 71 26.22 -0.59 -7.26
N LEU A 72 25.12 -1.28 -6.98
CA LEU A 72 24.73 -1.67 -5.62
C LEU A 72 25.26 -3.06 -5.32
N PHE A 73 26.29 -3.17 -4.46
CA PHE A 73 26.86 -4.45 -4.04
C PHE A 73 27.28 -5.37 -5.21
N GLY A 74 27.81 -4.77 -6.29
CA GLY A 74 28.20 -5.50 -7.51
C GLY A 74 27.07 -5.74 -8.52
N TRP A 75 25.85 -5.27 -8.25
CA TRP A 75 24.72 -5.32 -9.19
C TRP A 75 24.56 -3.98 -9.91
N HIS A 76 24.57 -4.02 -11.24
CA HIS A 76 24.26 -2.86 -12.07
C HIS A 76 22.74 -2.58 -12.03
N VAL A 77 22.36 -1.48 -11.40
CA VAL A 77 20.98 -1.01 -11.32
C VAL A 77 20.77 0.09 -12.35
N SER A 78 19.88 -0.15 -13.31
CA SER A 78 19.55 0.82 -14.37
C SER A 78 18.76 2.00 -13.82
N GLY A 79 18.81 3.14 -14.53
CA GLY A 79 18.10 4.36 -14.14
C GLY A 79 16.58 4.18 -14.04
N MET A 80 15.98 3.37 -14.93
CA MET A 80 14.57 2.99 -14.82
C MET A 80 14.27 2.21 -13.53
N THR A 81 15.17 1.30 -13.13
CA THR A 81 15.02 0.56 -11.87
C THR A 81 15.17 1.50 -10.68
N LEU A 82 16.08 2.47 -10.75
CA LEU A 82 16.27 3.48 -9.71
C LEU A 82 15.05 4.38 -9.55
N ALA A 83 14.42 4.81 -10.65
CA ALA A 83 13.16 5.54 -10.64
C ALA A 83 12.01 4.71 -10.04
N THR A 84 11.95 3.42 -10.34
CA THR A 84 10.99 2.49 -9.71
C THR A 84 11.25 2.36 -8.21
N LEU A 85 12.51 2.24 -7.77
CA LEU A 85 12.86 2.20 -6.35
C LEU A 85 12.54 3.52 -5.63
N MET A 86 12.70 4.66 -6.30
CA MET A 86 12.25 5.96 -5.79
C MET A 86 10.74 5.95 -5.52
N GLY A 87 9.93 5.52 -6.50
CA GLY A 87 8.48 5.41 -6.36
C GLY A 87 8.06 4.44 -5.24
N ILE A 88 8.67 3.25 -5.16
CA ILE A 88 8.44 2.27 -4.09
C ILE A 88 8.87 2.84 -2.73
N GLY A 89 9.99 3.55 -2.67
CA GLY A 89 10.46 4.24 -1.46
C GLY A 89 9.43 5.25 -0.94
N LEU A 90 8.91 6.12 -1.82
CA LEU A 90 7.83 7.05 -1.46
C LEU A 90 6.57 6.31 -0.98
N PHE A 91 6.22 5.19 -1.63
CA PHE A 91 5.10 4.35 -1.22
C PHE A 91 5.32 3.65 0.13
N CYS A 92 6.54 3.33 0.55
CA CYS A 92 6.80 2.70 1.85
C CYS A 92 6.24 3.51 3.04
N GLY A 93 6.28 4.84 2.95
CA GLY A 93 5.64 5.72 3.95
C GLY A 93 4.13 5.53 3.97
N ALA A 94 3.50 5.52 2.80
CA ALA A 94 2.07 5.27 2.65
C ALA A 94 1.67 3.87 3.14
N MET A 95 2.48 2.84 2.84
CA MET A 95 2.30 1.45 3.23
C MET A 95 2.21 1.31 4.76
N GLY A 96 3.09 2.00 5.51
CA GLY A 96 3.04 2.03 6.98
C GLY A 96 1.80 2.73 7.53
N LYS A 97 1.47 3.92 7.01
CA LYS A 97 0.37 4.77 7.52
C LYS A 97 -1.02 4.21 7.20
N SER A 98 -1.21 3.69 5.98
CA SER A 98 -2.45 3.08 5.53
C SER A 98 -2.55 1.58 5.86
N ALA A 99 -1.64 1.07 6.70
CA ALA A 99 -1.63 -0.30 7.21
C ALA A 99 -1.77 -1.36 6.10
N GLN A 100 -0.98 -1.19 5.03
CA GLN A 100 -0.92 -2.14 3.94
C GLN A 100 -0.02 -3.31 4.30
N PHE A 101 -0.19 -4.44 3.61
CA PHE A 101 0.73 -5.56 3.71
C PHE A 101 2.15 -5.13 3.35
N PRO A 102 3.20 -5.53 4.10
CA PRO A 102 3.18 -6.38 5.30
C PRO A 102 3.01 -5.61 6.63
N LEU A 103 2.96 -4.28 6.62
CA LEU A 103 2.95 -3.42 7.81
C LEU A 103 1.57 -3.22 8.46
N HIS A 104 0.60 -4.09 8.18
CA HIS A 104 -0.80 -3.95 8.61
C HIS A 104 -1.08 -4.31 10.08
N VAL A 105 -0.16 -5.03 10.73
CA VAL A 105 -0.34 -5.69 12.05
C VAL A 105 -0.70 -4.76 13.21
N TRP A 106 -0.40 -3.46 13.11
CA TRP A 106 -0.63 -2.53 14.21
C TRP A 106 -2.08 -2.03 14.30
N LEU A 107 -2.80 -2.02 13.18
CA LEU A 107 -4.09 -1.33 13.09
C LEU A 107 -5.22 -2.04 13.86
N PRO A 108 -5.32 -3.39 13.86
CA PRO A 108 -6.25 -4.10 14.73
C PRO A 108 -5.98 -3.90 16.22
N ASP A 109 -4.70 -3.79 16.61
CA ASP A 109 -4.30 -3.59 18.01
C ASP A 109 -4.49 -2.13 18.46
N ALA A 110 -4.50 -1.18 17.52
CA ALA A 110 -4.85 0.21 17.79
C ALA A 110 -6.28 0.38 18.36
N MET A 111 -7.13 -0.66 18.25
CA MET A 111 -8.45 -0.72 18.89
C MET A 111 -8.39 -0.80 20.42
N ALA A 112 -7.20 -0.96 21.00
CA ALA A 112 -6.97 -0.79 22.43
C ALA A 112 -7.27 0.65 22.92
N GLY A 113 -7.15 1.64 22.04
CA GLY A 113 -7.42 3.04 22.36
C GLY A 113 -8.91 3.35 22.57
N PRO A 114 -9.23 4.55 23.08
CA PRO A 114 -10.61 5.02 23.20
C PRO A 114 -11.33 5.04 21.84
N THR A 115 -12.62 4.73 21.82
CA THR A 115 -13.36 4.63 20.55
C THR A 115 -13.40 5.93 19.72
N PRO A 116 -13.46 7.15 20.31
CA PRO A 116 -13.31 8.39 19.53
C PRO A 116 -11.95 8.50 18.81
N VAL A 117 -10.89 7.95 19.41
CA VAL A 117 -9.57 7.87 18.78
C VAL A 117 -9.61 6.91 17.59
N SER A 118 -10.28 5.76 17.73
CA SER A 118 -10.47 4.83 16.61
C SER A 118 -11.22 5.49 15.45
N ALA A 119 -12.27 6.26 15.72
CA ALA A 119 -12.97 7.02 14.69
C ALA A 119 -12.03 8.00 13.97
N LEU A 120 -11.24 8.79 14.71
CA LEU A 120 -10.31 9.77 14.14
C LEU A 120 -9.18 9.14 13.32
N ILE A 121 -8.57 8.06 13.82
CA ILE A 121 -7.45 7.37 13.17
C ILE A 121 -7.87 6.68 11.88
N HIS A 122 -9.07 6.07 11.87
CA HIS A 122 -9.56 5.26 10.75
C HIS A 122 -10.35 6.06 9.71
N ALA A 123 -10.90 7.21 10.06
CA ALA A 123 -11.68 8.02 9.14
C ALA A 123 -10.88 9.15 8.49
N ALA A 124 -10.15 9.95 9.29
CA ALA A 124 -9.70 11.27 8.84
C ALA A 124 -8.18 11.42 8.78
N THR A 125 -7.43 10.83 9.71
CA THR A 125 -6.02 11.22 9.92
C THR A 125 -5.04 10.19 9.37
N MET A 126 -4.74 9.16 10.17
CA MET A 126 -3.56 8.34 9.97
C MET A 126 -3.64 7.49 8.71
N VAL A 127 -4.76 6.79 8.52
CA VAL A 127 -4.88 5.90 7.37
C VAL A 127 -5.13 6.64 6.06
N ALA A 128 -5.84 7.77 6.13
CA ALA A 128 -6.10 8.63 4.98
C ALA A 128 -4.82 9.32 4.47
N ALA A 129 -3.91 9.69 5.37
CA ALA A 129 -2.62 10.27 4.99
C ALA A 129 -1.80 9.34 4.08
N GLY A 130 -1.91 8.02 4.26
CA GLY A 130 -1.23 7.06 3.37
C GLY A 130 -1.77 7.11 1.94
N VAL A 131 -3.09 6.99 1.77
CA VAL A 131 -3.73 7.07 0.44
C VAL A 131 -3.50 8.44 -0.22
N TYR A 132 -3.63 9.51 0.56
CA TYR A 132 -3.37 10.88 0.10
C TYR A 132 -1.93 11.06 -0.37
N LEU A 133 -0.94 10.52 0.34
CA LEU A 133 0.46 10.59 -0.08
C LEU A 133 0.65 9.93 -1.45
N VAL A 134 0.10 8.73 -1.66
CA VAL A 134 0.17 8.03 -2.98
C VAL A 134 -0.42 8.90 -4.08
N ALA A 135 -1.53 9.58 -3.83
CA ALA A 135 -2.12 10.49 -4.80
C ALA A 135 -1.25 11.70 -5.11
N ARG A 136 -0.57 12.27 -4.10
CA ARG A 136 0.31 13.42 -4.28
C ARG A 136 1.61 13.07 -5.03
N VAL A 137 2.15 11.88 -4.80
CA VAL A 137 3.35 11.39 -5.50
C VAL A 137 3.04 10.62 -6.77
N PHE A 138 1.76 10.54 -7.16
CA PHE A 138 1.31 9.70 -8.28
C PHE A 138 2.07 9.98 -9.58
N ARG A 139 2.44 11.25 -9.80
CA ARG A 139 3.23 11.72 -10.95
C ARG A 139 4.72 11.41 -10.92
N LEU A 140 5.20 10.82 -9.82
CA LEU A 140 6.57 10.38 -9.62
C LEU A 140 6.67 8.84 -9.64
N LEU A 141 5.61 8.15 -10.04
CA LEU A 141 5.56 6.69 -10.07
C LEU A 141 5.78 6.18 -11.49
N THR A 142 6.70 5.22 -11.64
CA THR A 142 6.83 4.44 -12.86
C THR A 142 5.70 3.41 -12.98
N PRO A 143 5.42 2.87 -14.18
CA PRO A 143 4.43 1.81 -14.36
C PRO A 143 4.65 0.58 -13.46
N ASP A 144 5.91 0.20 -13.23
CA ASP A 144 6.27 -0.90 -12.34
C ASP A 144 6.01 -0.57 -10.87
N ALA A 145 6.29 0.67 -10.45
CA ALA A 145 5.94 1.12 -9.10
C ALA A 145 4.41 1.14 -8.90
N GLN A 146 3.63 1.55 -9.91
CA GLN A 146 2.17 1.48 -9.89
C GLN A 146 1.67 0.02 -9.79
N LEU A 147 2.25 -0.92 -10.55
CA LEU A 147 1.91 -2.33 -10.44
C LEU A 147 2.23 -2.87 -9.04
N PHE A 148 3.39 -2.52 -8.48
CA PHE A 148 3.75 -2.90 -7.11
C PHE A 148 2.70 -2.42 -6.10
N ILE A 149 2.26 -1.16 -6.22
CA ILE A 149 1.20 -0.58 -5.39
C ILE A 149 -0.11 -1.36 -5.56
N ALA A 150 -0.49 -1.71 -6.80
CA ALA A 150 -1.68 -2.50 -7.08
C ALA A 150 -1.60 -3.90 -6.42
N VAL A 151 -0.46 -4.59 -6.52
CA VAL A 151 -0.24 -5.90 -5.90
C VAL A 151 -0.41 -5.82 -4.38
N ILE A 152 0.24 -4.84 -3.74
CA ILE A 152 0.14 -4.65 -2.30
C ILE A 152 -1.30 -4.32 -1.87
N GLY A 153 -2.00 -3.47 -2.61
CA GLY A 153 -3.42 -3.17 -2.37
C GLY A 153 -4.30 -4.40 -2.47
N CYS A 154 -4.12 -5.22 -3.51
CA CYS A 154 -4.87 -6.45 -3.77
C CYS A 154 -4.65 -7.53 -2.69
N ILE A 155 -3.40 -7.72 -2.24
CA ILE A 155 -3.07 -8.62 -1.13
C ILE A 155 -3.73 -8.12 0.16
N THR A 156 -3.60 -6.82 0.46
CA THR A 156 -4.14 -6.22 1.68
C THR A 156 -5.66 -6.35 1.73
N LEU A 157 -6.37 -6.00 0.64
CA LEU A 157 -7.83 -6.05 0.62
C LEU A 157 -8.36 -7.47 0.80
N THR A 158 -7.67 -8.46 0.25
CA THR A 158 -8.06 -9.87 0.28
C THR A 158 -7.86 -10.46 1.68
N ILE A 159 -6.64 -10.38 2.22
CA ILE A 159 -6.32 -10.96 3.54
C ILE A 159 -7.22 -10.37 4.63
N THR A 160 -7.40 -9.05 4.62
CA THR A 160 -8.09 -8.35 5.71
C THR A 160 -9.60 -8.51 5.64
N ALA A 161 -10.18 -8.62 4.45
CA ALA A 161 -11.59 -8.96 4.27
C ALA A 161 -11.90 -10.37 4.79
N LEU A 162 -11.04 -11.36 4.50
CA LEU A 162 -11.22 -12.72 4.97
C LEU A 162 -11.12 -12.81 6.50
N ILE A 163 -10.16 -12.12 7.11
CA ILE A 163 -10.01 -12.07 8.57
C ILE A 163 -11.27 -11.44 9.22
N ALA A 164 -11.82 -10.37 8.62
CA ALA A 164 -13.00 -9.68 9.15
C ALA A 164 -14.24 -10.57 9.32
N ILE A 165 -14.37 -11.63 8.51
CA ILE A 165 -15.50 -12.58 8.55
C ILE A 165 -15.65 -13.23 9.92
N VAL A 166 -14.53 -13.60 10.56
CA VAL A 166 -14.52 -14.39 11.79
C VAL A 166 -14.30 -13.56 13.05
N GLN A 167 -13.96 -12.27 12.92
CA GLN A 167 -13.72 -11.40 14.08
C GLN A 167 -14.97 -11.25 14.95
N THR A 168 -14.81 -11.31 16.27
CA THR A 168 -15.90 -11.26 17.26
C THR A 168 -15.98 -9.91 17.98
N ASP A 169 -14.91 -9.14 17.99
CA ASP A 169 -14.85 -7.80 18.57
C ASP A 169 -15.37 -6.77 17.56
N ILE A 170 -16.38 -5.99 17.96
CA ILE A 170 -17.04 -5.00 17.09
C ILE A 170 -16.05 -3.99 16.51
N LYS A 171 -15.08 -3.49 17.30
CA LYS A 171 -14.08 -2.53 16.84
C LYS A 171 -13.08 -3.19 15.90
N LYS A 172 -12.67 -4.43 16.17
CA LYS A 172 -11.75 -5.15 15.27
C LYS A 172 -12.40 -5.47 13.93
N VAL A 173 -13.69 -5.81 13.88
CA VAL A 173 -14.42 -5.95 12.60
C VAL A 173 -14.37 -4.63 11.81
N LEU A 174 -14.58 -3.49 12.47
CA LEU A 174 -14.50 -2.17 11.85
C LEU A 174 -13.07 -1.81 11.42
N ALA A 175 -12.06 -2.23 12.17
CA ALA A 175 -10.65 -2.06 11.81
C ALA A 175 -10.31 -2.87 10.57
N TYR A 176 -10.54 -4.18 10.54
CA TYR A 176 -10.23 -5.02 9.37
C TYR A 176 -10.99 -4.60 8.11
N SER A 177 -12.24 -4.18 8.26
CA SER A 177 -12.99 -3.60 7.14
C SER A 177 -12.39 -2.28 6.65
N THR A 178 -11.73 -1.49 7.51
CA THR A 178 -10.97 -0.30 7.10
C THR A 178 -9.73 -0.71 6.32
N LEU A 179 -8.95 -1.68 6.80
CA LEU A 179 -7.79 -2.19 6.05
C LEU A 179 -8.20 -2.68 4.65
N SER A 180 -9.35 -3.36 4.56
CA SER A 180 -9.85 -3.86 3.28
C SER A 180 -10.25 -2.74 2.33
N GLN A 181 -10.96 -1.70 2.80
CA GLN A 181 -11.30 -0.55 1.95
C GLN A 181 -10.06 0.27 1.55
N LEU A 182 -9.10 0.46 2.45
CA LEU A 182 -7.84 1.14 2.10
C LEU A 182 -7.04 0.33 1.09
N GLY A 183 -6.99 -0.99 1.23
CA GLY A 183 -6.40 -1.87 0.20
C GLY A 183 -7.10 -1.71 -1.15
N TYR A 184 -8.42 -1.53 -1.16
CA TYR A 184 -9.18 -1.22 -2.37
C TYR A 184 -8.81 0.13 -2.98
N MET A 185 -8.64 1.18 -2.15
CA MET A 185 -8.19 2.50 -2.60
C MET A 185 -6.76 2.44 -3.16
N ILE A 186 -5.84 1.78 -2.46
CA ILE A 186 -4.45 1.60 -2.89
C ILE A 186 -4.37 0.77 -4.17
N PHE A 187 -5.21 -0.27 -4.30
CA PHE A 187 -5.37 -1.00 -5.55
C PHE A 187 -5.85 -0.07 -6.68
N GLY A 188 -6.87 0.75 -6.43
CA GLY A 188 -7.37 1.78 -7.35
C GLY A 188 -6.27 2.73 -7.82
N MET A 189 -5.49 3.27 -6.87
CA MET A 189 -4.32 4.10 -7.19
C MET A 189 -3.31 3.33 -8.06
N GLY A 190 -3.02 2.07 -7.74
CA GLY A 190 -2.05 1.27 -8.49
C GLY A 190 -2.52 0.89 -9.89
N VAL A 191 -3.82 0.68 -10.12
CA VAL A 191 -4.36 0.37 -11.46
C VAL A 191 -4.49 1.58 -12.37
N GLY A 192 -4.51 2.79 -11.80
CA GLY A 192 -4.66 4.05 -12.54
C GLY A 192 -5.95 4.82 -12.25
N ALA A 193 -6.87 4.24 -11.44
CA ALA A 193 -8.17 4.81 -11.06
C ALA A 193 -8.08 5.74 -9.84
N TRP A 194 -7.18 6.73 -9.91
CA TRP A 194 -6.84 7.56 -8.75
C TRP A 194 -7.99 8.47 -8.28
N THR A 195 -8.77 9.02 -9.20
CA THR A 195 -9.95 9.85 -8.89
C THR A 195 -10.98 9.06 -8.10
N ALA A 196 -11.28 7.84 -8.55
CA ALA A 196 -12.21 6.93 -7.89
C ALA A 196 -11.70 6.50 -6.50
N ALA A 197 -10.39 6.26 -6.36
CA ALA A 197 -9.78 5.94 -5.08
C ALA A 197 -9.87 7.10 -4.07
N LEU A 198 -9.62 8.35 -4.50
CA LEU A 198 -9.78 9.53 -3.65
C LEU A 198 -11.25 9.80 -3.30
N PHE A 199 -12.17 9.54 -4.23
CA PHE A 199 -13.59 9.62 -3.94
C PHE A 199 -14.00 8.59 -2.89
N HIS A 200 -13.52 7.36 -3.05
CA HIS A 200 -13.75 6.30 -2.08
C HIS A 200 -13.20 6.70 -0.70
N LEU A 201 -12.01 7.31 -0.65
CA LEU A 201 -11.41 7.82 0.59
C LEU A 201 -12.31 8.83 1.31
N MET A 202 -12.87 9.78 0.58
CA MET A 202 -13.73 10.81 1.14
C MET A 202 -15.06 10.23 1.68
N THR A 203 -15.74 9.40 0.91
CA THR A 203 -16.98 8.74 1.36
C THR A 203 -16.72 7.83 2.55
N HIS A 204 -15.58 7.12 2.54
CA HIS A 204 -15.09 6.29 3.63
C HIS A 204 -14.88 7.04 4.94
N ALA A 205 -14.37 8.27 4.90
CA ALA A 205 -14.22 9.08 6.10
C ALA A 205 -15.55 9.26 6.84
N PHE A 206 -16.63 9.62 6.12
CA PHE A 206 -17.95 9.83 6.73
C PHE A 206 -18.54 8.54 7.31
N PHE A 207 -18.63 7.47 6.49
CA PHE A 207 -19.28 6.25 6.97
C PHE A 207 -18.46 5.53 8.03
N LYS A 208 -17.12 5.56 7.99
CA LYS A 208 -16.31 4.95 9.05
C LYS A 208 -16.37 5.72 10.35
N ALA A 209 -16.29 7.06 10.32
CA ALA A 209 -16.45 7.86 11.53
C ALA A 209 -17.78 7.55 12.21
N MET A 210 -18.87 7.49 11.43
CA MET A 210 -20.20 7.12 11.92
C MET A 210 -20.23 5.74 12.57
N MET A 211 -19.64 4.73 11.93
CA MET A 211 -19.65 3.36 12.44
C MET A 211 -18.75 3.16 13.68
N PHE A 212 -17.61 3.83 13.74
CA PHE A 212 -16.76 3.79 14.93
C PHE A 212 -17.42 4.51 16.10
N LEU A 213 -17.99 5.70 15.90
CA LEU A 213 -18.73 6.39 16.96
C LEU A 213 -19.98 5.60 17.38
N GLY A 214 -20.70 4.99 16.42
CA GLY A 214 -21.86 4.14 16.68
C GLY A 214 -21.49 2.88 17.47
N SER A 215 -20.38 2.20 17.14
CA SER A 215 -19.89 1.09 17.96
C SER A 215 -19.44 1.57 19.34
N GLY A 216 -18.89 2.77 19.47
CA GLY A 216 -18.60 3.39 20.77
C GLY A 216 -19.84 3.54 21.64
N GLN A 217 -20.95 4.02 21.07
CA GLN A 217 -22.22 4.12 21.77
C GLN A 217 -22.77 2.74 22.17
N VAL A 218 -22.65 1.72 21.31
CA VAL A 218 -23.01 0.32 21.65
C VAL A 218 -22.18 -0.20 22.81
N ILE A 219 -20.85 -0.02 22.77
CA ILE A 219 -19.94 -0.51 23.80
C ILE A 219 -20.26 0.14 25.15
N GLU A 220 -20.48 1.44 25.17
CA GLU A 220 -20.82 2.16 26.40
C GLU A 220 -22.20 1.74 26.93
N GLY A 221 -23.21 1.68 26.06
CA GLY A 221 -24.55 1.23 26.43
C GLY A 221 -24.57 -0.20 26.97
N CYS A 222 -23.68 -1.07 26.49
CA CYS A 222 -23.56 -2.47 26.89
C CYS A 222 -22.51 -2.71 28.01
N HIS A 223 -22.25 -1.73 28.89
CA HIS A 223 -21.29 -1.86 30.02
C HIS A 223 -19.88 -2.32 29.59
N HIS A 224 -19.36 -1.72 28.52
CA HIS A 224 -18.06 -2.01 27.92
C HIS A 224 -17.90 -3.40 27.29
N GLU A 225 -19.00 -4.12 27.03
CA GLU A 225 -18.96 -5.36 26.25
C GLU A 225 -18.66 -5.04 24.77
N GLN A 226 -17.67 -5.72 24.19
CA GLN A 226 -17.21 -5.51 22.81
C GLN A 226 -17.48 -6.72 21.91
N ASN A 227 -17.79 -7.87 22.51
CA ASN A 227 -18.00 -9.11 21.78
C ASN A 227 -19.43 -9.18 21.21
N ILE A 228 -19.54 -9.14 19.88
CA ILE A 228 -20.82 -9.20 19.17
C ILE A 228 -21.57 -10.52 19.39
N MET A 229 -20.89 -11.57 19.87
CA MET A 229 -21.49 -12.88 20.16
C MET A 229 -22.34 -12.86 21.44
N LYS A 230 -22.15 -11.85 22.31
CA LYS A 230 -22.95 -11.65 23.53
C LYS A 230 -24.06 -10.62 23.36
N MET A 231 -24.02 -9.85 22.28
CA MET A 231 -25.02 -8.84 21.94
C MET A 231 -26.23 -9.47 21.22
N GLY A 232 -27.21 -8.66 20.85
CA GLY A 232 -28.38 -9.06 20.07
C GLY A 232 -29.63 -8.28 20.46
N GLY A 233 -30.52 -8.02 19.51
CA GLY A 233 -31.79 -7.36 19.78
C GLY A 233 -31.70 -5.89 20.23
N LEU A 234 -30.56 -5.22 20.01
CA LEU A 234 -30.33 -3.83 20.44
C LEU A 234 -31.10 -2.80 19.62
N HIS A 235 -31.59 -3.10 18.41
CA HIS A 235 -32.28 -2.12 17.55
C HIS A 235 -33.50 -1.45 18.21
N LYS A 236 -34.15 -2.13 19.18
CA LYS A 236 -35.31 -1.59 19.92
C LYS A 236 -34.89 -0.62 21.03
N LYS A 237 -33.76 -0.90 21.69
CA LYS A 237 -33.23 -0.08 22.79
C LYS A 237 -32.36 1.07 22.27
N MET A 238 -31.74 0.87 21.10
CA MET A 238 -30.83 1.80 20.47
C MET A 238 -31.21 2.11 19.02
N PRO A 239 -32.39 2.73 18.78
CA PRO A 239 -32.93 2.90 17.44
C PRO A 239 -32.12 3.87 16.59
N TRP A 240 -31.60 4.96 17.14
CA TRP A 240 -30.83 5.94 16.38
C TRP A 240 -29.48 5.34 15.97
N THR A 241 -28.78 4.72 16.93
CA THR A 241 -27.50 4.05 16.70
C THR A 241 -27.66 2.95 15.65
N SER A 242 -28.69 2.12 15.77
CA SER A 242 -28.96 1.04 14.80
C SER A 242 -29.22 1.58 13.40
N ARG A 243 -30.02 2.63 13.25
CA ARG A 243 -30.35 3.21 11.94
C ARG A 243 -29.14 3.86 11.28
N THR A 244 -28.39 4.68 12.01
CA THR A 244 -27.18 5.32 11.46
C THR A 244 -26.08 4.30 11.15
N PHE A 245 -25.90 3.29 12.02
CA PHE A 245 -24.95 2.20 11.74
C PHE A 245 -25.35 1.42 10.49
N LEU A 246 -26.65 1.17 10.26
CA LEU A 246 -27.14 0.53 9.04
C LEU A 246 -26.86 1.37 7.79
N VAL A 247 -27.03 2.70 7.85
CA VAL A 247 -26.62 3.59 6.73
C VAL A 247 -25.15 3.43 6.41
N GLY A 248 -24.28 3.34 7.43
CA GLY A 248 -22.86 3.05 7.24
C GLY A 248 -22.59 1.68 6.60
N VAL A 249 -23.32 0.63 7.03
CA VAL A 249 -23.24 -0.73 6.46
C VAL A 249 -23.66 -0.74 5.00
N LEU A 250 -24.74 -0.03 4.64
CA LEU A 250 -25.20 0.09 3.25
C LEU A 250 -24.19 0.87 2.39
N ALA A 251 -23.61 1.94 2.93
CA ALA A 251 -22.61 2.76 2.22
C ALA A 251 -21.35 1.96 1.87
N ILE A 252 -20.80 1.20 2.83
CA ILE A 252 -19.60 0.37 2.60
C ILE A 252 -19.91 -0.87 1.75
N ALA A 253 -21.13 -1.42 1.84
CA ALA A 253 -21.56 -2.55 1.03
C ALA A 253 -21.71 -2.19 -0.46
N GLY A 254 -21.77 -0.91 -0.81
CA GLY A 254 -22.02 -0.46 -2.17
C GLY A 254 -23.49 -0.56 -2.55
N PHE A 255 -24.39 -0.22 -1.64
CA PHE A 255 -25.83 -0.15 -1.92
C PHE A 255 -26.09 0.74 -3.14
N GLY A 256 -26.67 0.17 -4.18
CA GLY A 256 -27.13 0.85 -5.38
C GLY A 256 -27.99 -0.08 -6.24
N ILE A 257 -28.87 0.51 -7.04
CA ILE A 257 -29.67 -0.21 -8.04
C ILE A 257 -29.30 0.41 -9.40
N PRO A 258 -28.54 -0.30 -10.26
CA PRO A 258 -27.97 0.27 -11.48
C PRO A 258 -28.95 0.96 -12.44
N TRP A 259 -30.22 0.52 -12.44
CA TRP A 259 -31.27 0.97 -13.36
C TRP A 259 -32.30 1.92 -12.74
N LEU A 260 -32.29 2.08 -11.41
CA LEU A 260 -33.30 2.91 -10.74
C LEU A 260 -32.79 4.35 -10.65
N HIS A 261 -33.35 5.20 -11.51
CA HIS A 261 -33.03 6.61 -11.56
C HIS A 261 -34.27 7.45 -11.21
N PHE A 262 -34.10 8.44 -10.32
CA PHE A 262 -35.12 9.44 -10.04
C PHE A 262 -34.68 10.76 -10.68
N GLY A 263 -35.10 10.99 -11.93
CA GLY A 263 -34.59 12.11 -12.74
C GLY A 263 -33.10 11.93 -13.04
N HIS A 264 -32.27 12.93 -12.72
CA HIS A 264 -30.80 12.85 -12.88
C HIS A 264 -30.08 12.08 -11.76
N PHE A 265 -30.80 11.60 -10.74
CA PHE A 265 -30.21 10.89 -9.60
C PHE A 265 -30.20 9.38 -9.81
N LYS A 266 -29.00 8.77 -9.92
CA LYS A 266 -28.83 7.30 -9.90
C LYS A 266 -28.91 6.78 -8.47
N LEU A 267 -29.80 5.85 -8.11
CA LEU A 267 -29.89 5.37 -6.73
C LEU A 267 -28.64 4.55 -6.34
N GLY A 268 -27.74 5.14 -5.57
CA GLY A 268 -26.53 4.50 -5.06
C GLY A 268 -25.80 5.31 -3.98
N LEU A 269 -25.12 4.64 -3.05
CA LEU A 269 -24.21 5.28 -2.10
C LEU A 269 -22.78 5.24 -2.63
N GLY A 270 -21.88 6.03 -2.03
CA GLY A 270 -20.53 6.28 -2.55
C GLY A 270 -19.73 5.01 -2.85
N GLY A 271 -19.93 3.94 -2.06
CA GLY A 271 -19.31 2.65 -2.29
C GLY A 271 -19.73 1.95 -3.58
N PHE A 272 -20.92 2.23 -4.13
CA PHE A 272 -21.37 1.72 -5.42
C PHE A 272 -20.55 2.39 -6.54
N PHE A 273 -20.59 3.71 -6.63
CA PHE A 273 -19.92 4.48 -7.68
C PHE A 273 -18.39 4.30 -7.69
N SER A 274 -17.75 4.38 -6.52
CA SER A 274 -16.29 4.27 -6.43
C SER A 274 -15.75 2.87 -6.75
N LYS A 275 -16.42 1.81 -6.29
CA LYS A 275 -15.93 0.44 -6.49
C LYS A 275 -16.12 -0.02 -7.92
N ASP A 276 -17.27 0.32 -8.52
CA ASP A 276 -17.56 0.02 -9.92
C ASP A 276 -16.51 0.66 -10.84
N GLU A 277 -16.18 1.93 -10.59
CA GLU A 277 -15.17 2.66 -11.33
C GLU A 277 -13.76 2.04 -11.24
N ILE A 278 -13.31 1.72 -10.02
CA ILE A 278 -12.00 1.06 -9.82
C ILE A 278 -11.94 -0.29 -10.53
N LEU A 279 -13.04 -1.06 -10.51
CA LEU A 279 -13.11 -2.36 -11.17
C LEU A 279 -13.15 -2.25 -12.69
N ALA A 280 -13.85 -1.26 -13.24
CA ALA A 280 -13.90 -1.03 -14.67
C ALA A 280 -12.51 -0.71 -15.23
N VAL A 281 -11.76 0.17 -14.55
CA VAL A 281 -10.36 0.46 -14.92
C VAL A 281 -9.48 -0.79 -14.79
N ALA A 282 -9.66 -1.59 -13.73
CA ALA A 282 -8.92 -2.83 -13.56
C ALA A 282 -9.25 -3.87 -14.64
N TYR A 283 -10.49 -3.92 -15.13
CA TYR A 283 -10.90 -4.78 -16.25
C TYR A 283 -10.18 -4.39 -17.54
N GLU A 284 -10.19 -3.10 -17.89
CA GLU A 284 -9.51 -2.60 -19.08
C GLU A 284 -8.02 -2.98 -19.07
N ARG A 285 -7.34 -2.78 -17.93
CA ARG A 285 -5.92 -3.09 -17.78
C ARG A 285 -5.62 -4.60 -17.79
N ALA A 286 -6.57 -5.44 -17.41
CA ALA A 286 -6.40 -6.90 -17.38
C ALA A 286 -6.75 -7.60 -18.69
N PHE A 287 -7.72 -7.08 -19.45
CA PHE A 287 -8.30 -7.77 -20.62
C PHE A 287 -8.13 -7.03 -21.94
N ASN A 288 -8.21 -5.70 -21.95
CA ASN A 288 -8.35 -4.94 -23.19
C ASN A 288 -7.06 -4.22 -23.63
N MET A 289 -6.15 -3.90 -22.70
CA MET A 289 -4.89 -3.20 -23.02
C MET A 289 -3.85 -4.08 -23.73
N HIS A 290 -3.95 -5.41 -23.61
CA HIS A 290 -3.01 -6.38 -24.20
C HIS A 290 -3.71 -7.37 -25.15
N GLY A 291 -4.99 -7.17 -25.46
CA GLY A 291 -5.70 -7.91 -26.51
C GLY A 291 -5.33 -7.38 -27.89
N ASP A 292 -5.08 -8.29 -28.84
CA ASP A 292 -4.67 -8.06 -30.25
C ASP A 292 -3.18 -7.86 -30.57
N ALA A 293 -2.25 -8.30 -29.72
CA ALA A 293 -0.85 -8.49 -30.14
C ALA A 293 -0.55 -9.91 -30.69
N GLY A 294 -1.56 -10.76 -30.82
CA GLY A 294 -1.34 -12.12 -31.29
C GLY A 294 -2.64 -12.87 -31.53
N HIS A 295 -3.27 -12.63 -32.67
CA HIS A 295 -3.98 -13.58 -33.54
C HIS A 295 -4.35 -12.78 -34.80
N GLY A 296 -3.39 -12.66 -35.71
CA GLY A 296 -3.68 -12.30 -37.09
C GLY A 296 -4.34 -13.50 -37.78
N ASP A 297 -5.55 -13.87 -37.34
CA ASP A 297 -6.42 -14.73 -38.10
C ASP A 297 -7.22 -13.83 -39.04
N ALA A 298 -6.74 -13.80 -40.28
CA ALA A 298 -7.40 -13.21 -41.42
C ALA A 298 -8.75 -13.91 -41.66
N HIS A 299 -9.80 -13.55 -40.93
CA HIS A 299 -11.17 -13.87 -41.29
C HIS A 299 -12.13 -12.78 -40.79
N GLY A 300 -12.61 -11.94 -41.71
CA GLY A 300 -13.68 -11.00 -41.40
C GLY A 300 -13.75 -9.72 -42.24
N ALA A 301 -13.11 -9.63 -43.40
CA ALA A 301 -13.51 -8.63 -44.39
C ALA A 301 -14.83 -9.11 -45.01
N GLY A 302 -15.95 -8.55 -44.56
CA GLY A 302 -17.23 -8.70 -45.24
C GLY A 302 -17.16 -7.99 -46.58
N GLU A 303 -16.96 -8.75 -47.66
CA GLU A 303 -17.18 -8.27 -49.01
C GLU A 303 -18.66 -7.96 -49.22
N SER A 304 -18.88 -6.73 -49.67
CA SER A 304 -20.09 -6.25 -50.29
C SER A 304 -20.48 -7.12 -51.47
N ASN A 305 -21.75 -7.49 -51.49
CA ASN A 305 -22.41 -8.24 -52.55
C ASN A 305 -22.47 -7.39 -53.84
N ASP A 306 -21.64 -7.70 -54.83
CA ASP A 306 -21.97 -7.38 -56.23
C ASP A 306 -21.48 -8.49 -57.17
N LYS A 307 -22.31 -8.75 -58.17
CA LYS A 307 -22.25 -9.85 -59.13
C LYS A 307 -21.19 -9.57 -60.19
N THR A 308 -20.50 -10.62 -60.67
CA THR A 308 -20.61 -11.19 -62.03
C THR A 308 -19.39 -12.07 -62.36
N ASP A 309 -19.70 -13.30 -62.75
CA ASP A 309 -19.15 -14.10 -63.86
C ASP A 309 -17.62 -14.22 -64.12
N ASP A 310 -17.25 -15.50 -64.25
CA ASP A 310 -16.38 -16.09 -65.26
C ASP A 310 -14.89 -16.45 -64.98
N HIS A 311 -14.67 -17.76 -65.15
CA HIS A 311 -13.50 -18.46 -65.73
C HIS A 311 -12.30 -18.91 -64.85
N ALA A 312 -12.31 -20.23 -64.62
CA ALA A 312 -11.32 -21.22 -65.06
C ALA A 312 -9.90 -21.31 -64.44
N ALA A 313 -9.73 -22.41 -63.72
CA ALA A 313 -8.70 -23.46 -63.85
C ALA A 313 -7.39 -23.39 -63.01
N PRO A 314 -6.85 -24.57 -62.61
CA PRO A 314 -5.89 -24.73 -61.51
C PRO A 314 -4.50 -25.19 -61.99
N ALA A 315 -3.45 -25.04 -61.17
CA ALA A 315 -2.22 -25.82 -61.35
C ALA A 315 -1.33 -25.87 -60.09
N HIS A 316 -0.96 -27.11 -59.74
CA HIS A 316 0.34 -27.66 -59.28
C HIS A 316 1.23 -26.82 -58.33
N GLY A 317 1.91 -27.36 -57.32
CA GLY A 317 2.33 -28.71 -56.91
C GLY A 317 3.44 -28.46 -55.86
N GLY A 318 3.48 -29.13 -54.71
CA GLY A 318 4.07 -30.45 -54.55
C GLY A 318 5.21 -30.38 -53.52
N GLY A 319 5.33 -31.42 -52.68
CA GLY A 319 6.60 -31.82 -52.06
C GLY A 319 6.75 -31.61 -50.54
N HIS A 320 6.57 -32.72 -49.81
CA HIS A 320 7.45 -33.31 -48.79
C HIS A 320 8.06 -32.42 -47.67
N ALA A 321 8.25 -32.86 -46.41
CA ALA A 321 7.94 -34.08 -45.69
C ALA A 321 8.38 -33.91 -44.20
N LEU A 322 7.77 -34.73 -43.34
CA LEU A 322 8.37 -35.44 -42.20
C LEU A 322 8.71 -34.68 -40.89
N ALA A 323 8.01 -35.17 -39.87
CA ALA A 323 8.16 -34.96 -38.44
C ALA A 323 9.48 -35.52 -37.87
N THR A 324 9.90 -34.99 -36.72
CA THR A 324 10.30 -35.77 -35.53
C THR A 324 10.18 -34.92 -34.26
N SER A 325 9.70 -35.57 -33.20
CA SER A 325 9.68 -35.14 -31.81
C SER A 325 11.09 -34.95 -31.23
N ASP A 326 11.24 -34.08 -30.23
CA ASP A 326 11.56 -34.48 -28.86
C ASP A 326 11.73 -33.26 -27.92
N ASP A 327 11.17 -33.42 -26.72
CA ASP A 327 11.29 -32.53 -25.58
C ASP A 327 12.74 -32.43 -25.08
N GLU A 328 13.26 -31.22 -24.89
CA GLU A 328 14.29 -30.95 -23.87
C GLU A 328 14.02 -29.64 -23.12
N VAL A 329 13.79 -29.82 -21.82
CA VAL A 329 13.80 -28.80 -20.77
C VAL A 329 15.11 -28.01 -20.79
N ARG A 330 15.04 -26.68 -20.95
CA ARG A 330 16.17 -25.78 -20.69
C ARG A 330 15.78 -24.63 -19.76
N LEU A 331 16.15 -24.80 -18.49
CA LEU A 331 16.48 -23.72 -17.57
C LEU A 331 17.78 -23.04 -18.04
N ALA A 332 17.76 -21.75 -18.42
CA ALA A 332 18.84 -20.79 -18.16
C ALA A 332 18.61 -19.39 -18.79
N SER A 333 18.94 -18.37 -17.98
CA SER A 333 19.28 -16.97 -18.33
C SER A 333 18.15 -15.95 -18.55
N ALA A 334 17.52 -15.52 -17.44
CA ALA A 334 16.57 -14.40 -17.38
C ALA A 334 17.20 -12.99 -17.54
N GLY A 335 18.48 -12.89 -17.94
CA GLY A 335 19.23 -11.62 -17.95
C GLY A 335 19.31 -10.91 -19.30
N SER A 336 19.25 -11.64 -20.43
CA SER A 336 19.54 -11.07 -21.76
C SER A 336 18.30 -10.68 -22.57
N HIS A 337 17.15 -11.30 -22.31
CA HIS A 337 15.89 -11.00 -23.02
C HIS A 337 15.23 -9.68 -22.57
N ALA A 338 15.39 -9.30 -21.30
CA ALA A 338 14.87 -8.03 -20.79
C ALA A 338 15.60 -6.83 -21.42
N ALA A 339 16.93 -6.92 -21.58
CA ALA A 339 17.74 -5.85 -22.17
C ALA A 339 17.43 -5.62 -23.66
N SER A 340 17.16 -6.68 -24.44
CA SER A 340 16.85 -6.55 -25.88
C SER A 340 15.44 -6.00 -26.14
N LEU A 341 14.46 -6.32 -25.28
CA LEU A 341 13.13 -5.73 -25.33
C LEU A 341 13.15 -4.24 -24.94
N MET A 342 13.99 -3.86 -23.97
CA MET A 342 14.13 -2.48 -23.49
C MET A 342 14.86 -1.55 -24.47
N ALA A 343 15.83 -2.08 -25.24
CA ALA A 343 16.47 -1.35 -26.34
C ALA A 343 15.50 -1.11 -27.52
N ALA A 344 14.59 -2.07 -27.80
CA ALA A 344 13.52 -1.87 -28.78
C ALA A 344 12.49 -0.83 -28.30
N GLN A 345 12.21 -0.79 -26.99
CA GLN A 345 11.25 0.11 -26.35
C GLN A 345 11.70 1.59 -26.41
N SER A 346 12.99 1.84 -26.22
CA SER A 346 13.60 3.18 -26.34
C SER A 346 13.72 3.65 -27.80
N ALA A 347 14.00 2.74 -28.74
CA ALA A 347 14.02 3.06 -30.16
C ALA A 347 12.62 3.41 -30.71
N GLN A 348 11.56 2.72 -30.25
CA GLN A 348 10.19 2.97 -30.71
C GLN A 348 9.61 4.30 -30.19
N LEU A 349 10.02 4.76 -29.00
CA LEU A 349 9.62 6.07 -28.46
C LEU A 349 10.31 7.24 -29.18
N ALA A 350 11.54 7.07 -29.65
CA ALA A 350 12.25 8.10 -30.42
C ALA A 350 11.63 8.35 -31.81
N MET A 351 11.07 7.32 -32.46
CA MET A 351 10.43 7.44 -33.77
C MET A 351 9.03 8.07 -33.74
N ALA A 352 8.44 8.26 -32.55
CA ALA A 352 7.13 8.90 -32.38
C ALA A 352 7.15 10.42 -32.55
N SER A 353 8.33 11.05 -32.67
CA SER A 353 8.47 12.51 -32.82
C SER A 353 8.38 13.02 -34.27
N ASP A 354 8.34 12.15 -35.27
CA ASP A 354 8.52 12.53 -36.69
C ASP A 354 7.26 12.40 -37.59
N ALA A 355 6.07 12.12 -37.04
CA ALA A 355 4.87 11.96 -37.86
C ALA A 355 4.05 13.27 -37.96
N HIS A 356 4.30 14.05 -39.01
CA HIS A 356 3.43 15.14 -39.45
C HIS A 356 2.27 14.64 -40.33
N ASP A 357 1.10 15.23 -40.09
CA ASP A 357 -0.06 15.45 -40.98
C ASP A 357 -1.18 14.39 -41.09
N GLY A 358 -2.40 14.81 -40.71
CA GLY A 358 -3.69 14.40 -41.32
C GLY A 358 -4.43 13.16 -40.80
N GLY A 359 -5.32 13.30 -39.79
CA GLY A 359 -6.34 12.26 -39.47
C GLY A 359 -6.89 12.24 -38.03
N HIS A 360 -7.63 13.26 -37.62
CA HIS A 360 -7.96 13.59 -36.20
C HIS A 360 -8.88 12.65 -35.39
N ALA A 361 -9.15 11.40 -35.79
CA ALA A 361 -10.00 10.49 -34.97
C ALA A 361 -9.52 9.03 -34.92
N ALA A 362 -8.77 8.57 -35.92
CA ALA A 362 -8.20 7.22 -35.94
C ALA A 362 -6.86 7.16 -35.17
N HIS A 363 -6.04 8.21 -35.26
CA HIS A 363 -4.72 8.27 -34.61
C HIS A 363 -4.77 8.22 -33.09
N GLY A 364 -5.74 8.88 -32.46
CA GLY A 364 -5.88 8.85 -30.99
C GLY A 364 -6.15 7.46 -30.41
N ARG A 365 -6.67 6.50 -31.20
CA ARG A 365 -6.86 5.10 -30.74
C ARG A 365 -5.60 4.27 -30.90
N GLU A 366 -4.85 4.47 -31.99
CA GLU A 366 -3.58 3.78 -32.24
C GLU A 366 -2.49 4.19 -31.24
N ASP A 367 -2.38 5.48 -30.93
CA ASP A 367 -1.39 5.96 -29.96
C ASP A 367 -1.74 5.51 -28.54
N LYS A 368 -3.04 5.49 -28.18
CA LYS A 368 -3.51 4.90 -26.91
C LYS A 368 -3.15 3.40 -26.81
N MET A 369 -3.32 2.62 -27.88
CA MET A 369 -2.95 1.21 -27.89
C MET A 369 -1.43 0.99 -27.82
N ARG A 370 -0.64 1.88 -28.44
CA ARG A 370 0.84 1.85 -28.36
C ARG A 370 1.36 2.13 -26.95
N ILE A 371 0.79 3.10 -26.23
CA ILE A 371 1.15 3.42 -24.84
C ILE A 371 0.65 2.33 -23.89
N ALA A 372 -0.57 1.81 -24.09
CA ALA A 372 -1.11 0.69 -23.32
C ALA A 372 -0.23 -0.57 -23.43
N GLY A 373 0.38 -0.80 -24.59
CA GLY A 373 1.35 -1.87 -24.81
C GLY A 373 2.66 -1.74 -24.03
N THR A 374 2.98 -0.55 -23.50
CA THR A 374 4.17 -0.33 -22.65
C THR A 374 3.93 -0.62 -21.16
N LEU A 375 2.67 -0.81 -20.75
CA LEU A 375 2.32 -1.09 -19.37
C LEU A 375 2.55 -2.57 -19.02
N PRO A 376 3.02 -2.86 -17.79
CA PRO A 376 2.95 -4.21 -17.25
C PRO A 376 1.51 -4.71 -17.26
N GLN A 377 1.30 -5.88 -17.86
CA GLN A 377 -0.01 -6.53 -17.92
C GLN A 377 -0.50 -6.81 -16.50
N LEU A 378 -1.73 -6.37 -16.20
CA LEU A 378 -2.36 -6.68 -14.93
C LEU A 378 -2.81 -8.15 -14.95
N PRO A 379 -2.31 -9.01 -14.05
CA PRO A 379 -2.75 -10.40 -14.00
C PRO A 379 -4.27 -10.50 -13.80
N LYS A 380 -4.95 -11.35 -14.58
CA LYS A 380 -6.42 -11.51 -14.53
C LYS A 380 -6.96 -11.81 -13.12
N TRP A 381 -6.19 -12.54 -12.30
CA TRP A 381 -6.57 -12.83 -10.91
C TRP A 381 -6.64 -11.58 -10.02
N MET A 382 -5.84 -10.54 -10.30
CA MET A 382 -5.87 -9.27 -9.57
C MET A 382 -7.15 -8.48 -9.82
N PHE A 383 -7.84 -8.75 -10.93
CA PHE A 383 -9.17 -8.22 -11.20
C PHE A 383 -10.27 -9.04 -10.50
N LEU A 384 -10.15 -10.38 -10.48
CA LEU A 384 -11.15 -11.27 -9.88
C LEU A 384 -11.23 -11.14 -8.35
N LEU A 385 -10.10 -10.96 -7.67
CA LEU A 385 -10.07 -10.87 -6.20
C LEU A 385 -10.89 -9.69 -5.64
N PRO A 386 -10.70 -8.43 -6.09
CA PRO A 386 -11.53 -7.31 -5.69
C PRO A 386 -13.04 -7.52 -5.93
N ILE A 387 -13.43 -8.25 -6.98
CA ILE A 387 -14.84 -8.62 -7.23
C ILE A 387 -15.33 -9.58 -6.15
N ILE A 388 -14.59 -10.65 -5.85
CA ILE A 388 -14.96 -11.59 -4.77
C ILE A 388 -15.09 -10.82 -3.44
N ILE A 389 -14.16 -9.90 -3.15
CA ILE A 389 -14.20 -9.08 -1.94
C ILE A 389 -15.37 -8.09 -1.93
N ALA A 390 -15.89 -7.69 -3.08
CA ALA A 390 -17.13 -6.90 -3.17
C ALA A 390 -18.36 -7.67 -2.63
N TYR A 391 -18.36 -9.01 -2.67
CA TYR A 391 -19.39 -9.84 -2.01
C TYR A 391 -19.10 -10.11 -0.53
N VAL A 392 -17.82 -10.27 -0.18
CA VAL A 392 -17.38 -10.55 1.20
C VAL A 392 -17.60 -9.34 2.12
N THR A 393 -17.42 -8.12 1.60
CA THR A 393 -17.59 -6.88 2.37
C THR A 393 -19.00 -6.72 2.94
N PRO A 394 -20.08 -6.76 2.14
CA PRO A 394 -21.45 -6.78 2.63
C PRO A 394 -21.72 -7.92 3.62
N PHE A 395 -21.10 -9.09 3.41
CA PHE A 395 -21.27 -10.25 4.30
C PHE A 395 -20.78 -9.97 5.72
N TYR A 396 -19.51 -9.60 5.92
CA TYR A 396 -18.99 -9.39 7.27
C TYR A 396 -19.60 -8.14 7.95
N MET A 397 -19.99 -7.13 7.16
CA MET A 397 -20.64 -5.93 7.70
C MET A 397 -22.07 -6.22 8.15
N MET A 398 -22.82 -7.00 7.37
CA MET A 398 -24.16 -7.43 7.78
C MET A 398 -24.11 -8.45 8.92
N ARG A 399 -23.10 -9.32 8.97
CA ARG A 399 -22.84 -10.17 10.15
C ARG A 399 -22.66 -9.33 11.41
N CYS A 400 -21.84 -8.28 11.34
CA CYS A 400 -21.64 -7.36 12.47
C CYS A 400 -22.96 -6.69 12.90
N TYR A 401 -23.72 -6.17 11.94
CA TYR A 401 -25.01 -5.52 12.20
C TYR A 401 -26.05 -6.48 12.79
N THR A 402 -26.19 -7.67 12.21
CA THR A 402 -27.18 -8.68 12.64
C THR A 402 -26.88 -9.23 14.02
N LEU A 403 -25.62 -9.54 14.32
CA LEU A 403 -25.22 -10.05 15.64
C LEU A 403 -25.38 -8.99 16.73
N THR A 404 -25.17 -7.70 16.41
CA THR A 404 -25.27 -6.61 17.37
C THR A 404 -26.73 -6.16 17.60
N PHE A 405 -27.44 -5.81 16.53
CA PHE A 405 -28.73 -5.10 16.63
C PHE A 405 -29.95 -5.99 16.42
N LEU A 406 -29.83 -7.05 15.63
CA LEU A 406 -30.96 -7.92 15.27
C LEU A 406 -30.96 -9.22 16.10
N GLY A 407 -31.94 -10.08 15.82
CA GLY A 407 -32.10 -11.35 16.51
C GLY A 407 -32.61 -11.20 17.95
N LYS A 408 -32.47 -12.29 18.71
CA LYS A 408 -32.81 -12.33 20.14
C LYS A 408 -31.60 -11.88 20.98
N PRO A 409 -31.82 -11.21 22.12
CA PRO A 409 -30.78 -10.98 23.11
C PRO A 409 -30.10 -12.29 23.50
N ARG A 410 -28.77 -12.32 23.51
CA ARG A 410 -27.98 -13.52 23.87
C ARG A 410 -27.53 -13.47 25.32
N ASP A 411 -27.05 -12.31 25.75
CA ASP A 411 -26.81 -12.00 27.14
C ASP A 411 -27.88 -11.02 27.64
N HIS A 412 -28.75 -11.49 28.53
CA HIS A 412 -29.83 -10.69 29.09
C HIS A 412 -29.32 -9.57 29.99
N HIS A 413 -28.24 -9.81 30.75
CA HIS A 413 -27.67 -8.77 31.61
C HIS A 413 -27.15 -7.59 30.77
N VAL A 414 -26.48 -7.88 29.64
CA VAL A 414 -26.01 -6.86 28.71
C VAL A 414 -27.16 -6.14 28.01
N HIS A 415 -28.20 -6.87 27.59
CA HIS A 415 -29.35 -6.26 26.91
C HIS A 415 -30.21 -5.42 27.84
N ASP A 416 -30.47 -5.89 29.06
CA ASP A 416 -31.38 -5.24 30.00
C ASP A 416 -30.91 -3.85 30.40
N HIS A 417 -29.61 -3.67 30.56
CA HIS A 417 -28.99 -2.39 30.87
C HIS A 417 -28.61 -1.54 29.64
N ALA A 418 -28.80 -2.06 28.42
CA ALA A 418 -28.48 -1.34 27.20
C ALA A 418 -29.31 -0.07 27.02
N HIS A 419 -28.63 1.06 26.81
CA HIS A 419 -29.26 2.36 26.59
C HIS A 419 -28.46 3.24 25.64
N GLU A 420 -29.13 4.21 25.01
CA GLU A 420 -28.47 5.25 24.21
C GLU A 420 -28.05 6.44 25.05
N ILE A 421 -26.91 7.03 24.69
CA ILE A 421 -26.48 8.31 25.25
C ILE A 421 -27.20 9.41 24.46
N PRO A 422 -28.03 10.26 25.11
CA PRO A 422 -28.93 11.19 24.40
C PRO A 422 -28.24 12.24 23.53
N TRP A 423 -26.95 12.50 23.67
CA TRP A 423 -26.23 13.50 22.87
C TRP A 423 -25.52 12.90 21.64
N MET A 424 -25.35 11.58 21.60
CA MET A 424 -24.58 10.91 20.54
C MET A 424 -25.36 10.73 19.22
N TRP A 425 -26.70 10.83 19.22
CA TRP A 425 -27.47 10.74 17.97
C TRP A 425 -27.14 11.89 16.99
N ALA A 426 -26.83 13.09 17.51
CA ALA A 426 -26.56 14.27 16.69
C ALA A 426 -25.32 14.10 15.78
N PRO A 427 -24.11 13.78 16.29
CA PRO A 427 -22.95 13.55 15.42
C PRO A 427 -23.16 12.36 14.48
N LEU A 428 -23.86 11.30 14.92
CA LEU A 428 -24.15 10.15 14.07
C LEU A 428 -25.05 10.49 12.88
N VAL A 429 -26.11 11.28 13.11
CA VAL A 429 -27.01 11.73 12.05
C VAL A 429 -26.30 12.68 11.09
N VAL A 430 -25.49 13.61 11.59
CA VAL A 430 -24.69 14.51 10.74
C VAL A 430 -23.76 13.72 9.81
N LEU A 431 -23.09 12.69 10.33
CA LEU A 431 -22.21 11.85 9.52
C LEU A 431 -23.00 10.95 8.54
N ALA A 432 -24.21 10.52 8.90
CA ALA A 432 -25.11 9.79 8.00
C ALA A 432 -25.53 10.67 6.82
N VAL A 433 -25.97 11.90 7.09
CA VAL A 433 -26.31 12.89 6.07
C VAL A 433 -25.08 13.22 5.21
N GLY A 434 -23.91 13.41 5.83
CA GLY A 434 -22.65 13.64 5.13
C GLY A 434 -22.26 12.47 4.20
N THR A 435 -22.51 11.23 4.62
CA THR A 435 -22.29 10.04 3.80
C THR A 435 -23.17 10.07 2.54
N VAL A 436 -24.47 10.36 2.68
CA VAL A 436 -25.38 10.48 1.54
C VAL A 436 -24.99 11.66 0.66
N PHE A 437 -24.82 12.85 1.25
CA PHE A 437 -24.48 14.07 0.52
C PHE A 437 -23.20 13.92 -0.31
N CYS A 438 -22.12 13.42 0.30
CA CYS A 438 -20.84 13.18 -0.37
C CYS A 438 -20.99 12.22 -1.56
N SER A 439 -21.84 11.20 -1.43
CA SER A 439 -22.06 10.20 -2.47
C SER A 439 -22.63 10.77 -3.77
N TYR A 440 -23.46 11.83 -3.69
CA TYR A 440 -24.18 12.37 -4.85
C TYR A 440 -23.65 13.71 -5.34
N PHE A 441 -23.31 14.62 -4.41
CA PHE A 441 -23.00 16.01 -4.75
C PHE A 441 -21.51 16.27 -4.98
N LEU A 442 -20.63 15.45 -4.42
CA LEU A 442 -19.18 15.66 -4.53
C LEU A 442 -18.53 14.79 -5.61
N PHE A 443 -19.09 13.63 -5.94
CA PHE A 443 -18.51 12.70 -6.91
C PHE A 443 -18.29 13.32 -8.30
N ARG A 444 -19.40 13.74 -8.94
CA ARG A 444 -19.38 14.20 -10.34
C ARG A 444 -18.54 15.47 -10.52
N PRO A 445 -18.64 16.50 -9.66
CA PRO A 445 -17.78 17.67 -9.79
C PRO A 445 -16.31 17.34 -9.58
N MET A 446 -15.98 16.40 -8.68
CA MET A 446 -14.59 16.02 -8.41
C MET A 446 -13.96 15.28 -9.60
N ILE A 447 -14.70 14.37 -10.25
CA ILE A 447 -14.27 13.75 -11.51
C ILE A 447 -14.05 14.81 -12.58
N ALA A 448 -15.02 15.71 -12.77
CA ALA A 448 -14.93 16.76 -13.78
C ALA A 448 -13.71 17.69 -13.57
N HIS A 449 -13.38 18.03 -12.33
CA HIS A 449 -12.18 18.83 -12.01
C HIS A 449 -10.88 18.02 -12.13
N ALA A 450 -10.89 16.75 -11.77
CA ALA A 450 -9.71 15.86 -11.86
C ALA A 450 -9.30 15.63 -13.33
N GLY A 451 -10.26 15.44 -14.23
CA GLY A 451 -10.01 15.32 -15.66
C GLY A 451 -9.33 16.55 -16.27
N GLY A 452 -9.62 17.76 -15.76
CA GLY A 452 -8.97 19.00 -16.19
C GLY A 452 -7.53 19.20 -15.66
N MET A 453 -7.10 18.45 -14.66
CA MET A 453 -5.73 18.49 -14.10
C MET A 453 -4.84 17.34 -14.61
N ALA A 454 -5.45 16.31 -15.20
CA ALA A 454 -4.73 15.12 -15.65
C ALA A 454 -3.87 15.37 -16.90
N THR A 455 -4.07 16.47 -17.64
CA THR A 455 -3.39 16.73 -18.91
C THR A 455 -1.87 16.87 -18.82
N ASP A 456 -1.27 17.12 -17.65
CA ASP A 456 0.12 17.60 -17.57
C ASP A 456 1.19 16.55 -17.14
N ALA A 457 0.91 15.24 -17.13
CA ALA A 457 1.87 14.23 -16.64
C ALA A 457 2.11 13.06 -17.61
N ALA A 458 3.29 13.01 -18.23
CA ALA A 458 3.59 12.08 -19.32
C ALA A 458 4.14 10.68 -18.89
N THR A 459 4.45 10.49 -17.60
CA THR A 459 4.91 9.19 -17.05
C THR A 459 3.78 8.40 -16.36
N VAL A 460 2.57 8.96 -16.35
CA VAL A 460 1.44 8.45 -15.58
C VAL A 460 0.35 7.94 -16.49
N VAL A 461 -0.01 6.67 -16.34
CA VAL A 461 -1.26 6.17 -16.89
C VAL A 461 -2.38 6.44 -15.89
N ALA A 462 -3.17 7.48 -16.15
CA ALA A 462 -4.45 7.70 -15.50
C ALA A 462 -5.56 7.27 -16.45
N ILE A 463 -6.36 6.31 -16.03
CA ILE A 463 -7.51 5.79 -16.78
C ILE A 463 -8.73 6.23 -15.97
N ASP A 464 -9.56 7.10 -16.54
CA ASP A 464 -10.76 7.61 -15.89
C ASP A 464 -11.99 7.17 -16.68
N GLY A 465 -12.91 6.47 -16.02
CA GLY A 465 -14.20 6.14 -16.57
C GLY A 465 -15.24 7.21 -16.28
N GLU A 466 -16.07 7.49 -17.29
CA GLU A 466 -17.14 8.51 -17.29
C GLU A 466 -16.71 10.00 -17.22
N ALA A 467 -15.54 10.39 -17.73
CA ALA A 467 -15.31 11.78 -18.13
C ALA A 467 -15.64 11.97 -19.63
N GLY A 468 -16.65 12.79 -19.92
CA GLY A 468 -17.00 13.19 -21.28
C GLY A 468 -15.79 13.78 -22.02
N SER A 469 -15.77 13.61 -23.34
CA SER A 469 -14.77 14.09 -24.30
C SER A 469 -14.00 15.35 -23.87
N PHE A 470 -12.67 15.24 -23.77
CA PHE A 470 -11.77 16.41 -23.72
C PHE A 470 -10.61 16.24 -24.70
N ALA A 471 -10.24 17.38 -25.27
CA ALA A 471 -9.34 17.53 -26.41
C ALA A 471 -7.90 17.13 -26.06
N GLU A 472 -7.25 16.46 -27.02
CA GLU A 472 -5.82 16.17 -27.00
C GLU A 472 -5.03 17.50 -27.06
N THR A 473 -4.19 17.76 -26.05
CA THR A 473 -3.15 18.79 -26.13
C THR A 473 -1.91 18.17 -26.80
N PRO A 474 -1.38 18.75 -27.89
CA PRO A 474 -0.18 18.22 -28.54
C PRO A 474 1.01 18.20 -27.57
N GLY A 475 1.65 17.03 -27.40
CA GLY A 475 2.88 16.87 -26.61
C GLY A 475 2.73 16.31 -25.20
N GLN A 476 1.52 15.88 -24.79
CA GLN A 476 1.27 15.32 -23.45
C GLN A 476 0.67 13.92 -23.54
N ILE A 477 1.38 12.90 -23.04
CA ILE A 477 1.00 11.49 -23.17
C ILE A 477 0.21 11.07 -21.92
N MET A 478 -1.10 11.29 -21.94
CA MET A 478 -2.03 10.75 -20.96
C MET A 478 -2.97 9.75 -21.64
N LEU A 479 -2.95 8.50 -21.16
CA LEU A 479 -3.85 7.45 -21.63
C LEU A 479 -5.25 7.61 -21.01
N THR A 480 -5.99 8.66 -21.39
CA THR A 480 -7.40 8.77 -21.03
C THR A 480 -8.22 7.81 -21.90
N VAL A 481 -8.53 6.62 -21.36
CA VAL A 481 -9.50 5.70 -21.96
C VAL A 481 -10.90 6.15 -21.54
N THR A 482 -11.50 7.05 -22.32
CA THR A 482 -12.91 7.41 -22.16
C THR A 482 -13.77 6.25 -22.63
N HIS A 483 -14.59 5.67 -21.75
CA HIS A 483 -15.56 4.65 -22.17
C HIS A 483 -16.65 5.30 -23.03
N GLY A 484 -16.83 4.81 -24.26
CA GLY A 484 -17.95 5.23 -25.10
C GLY A 484 -19.30 4.88 -24.47
N ALA A 485 -20.31 5.73 -24.68
CA ALA A 485 -21.70 5.54 -24.21
C ALA A 485 -22.47 4.43 -24.96
N GLY A 486 -21.79 3.32 -25.29
CA GLY A 486 -22.36 2.16 -25.97
C GLY A 486 -22.80 1.06 -24.99
N MET A 487 -23.72 0.19 -25.44
CA MET A 487 -24.24 -0.94 -24.66
C MET A 487 -23.16 -1.99 -24.33
N ASP A 488 -21.99 -1.93 -24.96
CA ASP A 488 -20.84 -2.82 -24.78
C ASP A 488 -19.80 -2.32 -23.74
N ASN A 489 -20.17 -1.33 -22.92
CA ASN A 489 -19.29 -0.75 -21.91
C ASN A 489 -19.07 -1.73 -20.73
N PRO A 490 -17.82 -2.06 -20.33
CA PRO A 490 -17.55 -2.92 -19.17
C PRO A 490 -18.22 -2.46 -17.88
N HIS A 491 -18.49 -1.16 -17.74
CA HIS A 491 -19.32 -0.59 -16.67
C HIS A 491 -20.71 -1.21 -16.59
N ASN A 492 -21.37 -1.46 -17.73
CA ASN A 492 -22.71 -2.05 -17.72
C ASN A 492 -22.68 -3.51 -17.25
N ALA A 493 -21.68 -4.30 -17.67
CA ALA A 493 -21.56 -5.69 -17.24
C ALA A 493 -21.14 -5.78 -15.76
N LEU A 494 -20.21 -4.93 -15.32
CA LEU A 494 -19.74 -4.88 -13.93
C LEU A 494 -20.80 -4.33 -12.98
N ALA A 495 -21.57 -3.33 -13.39
CA ALA A 495 -22.70 -2.82 -12.62
C ALA A 495 -23.74 -3.92 -12.31
N ILE A 496 -23.89 -4.92 -13.19
CA ILE A 496 -24.78 -6.06 -12.93
C ILE A 496 -24.15 -7.04 -11.94
N ILE A 497 -22.90 -7.43 -12.18
CA ILE A 497 -22.23 -8.44 -11.34
C ILE A 497 -21.99 -7.87 -9.93
N VAL A 498 -21.37 -6.70 -9.84
CA VAL A 498 -20.95 -6.07 -8.58
C VAL A 498 -22.09 -5.28 -7.94
N GLY A 499 -22.98 -4.66 -8.73
CA GLY A 499 -24.08 -3.87 -8.18
C GLY A 499 -25.09 -4.67 -7.35
N PHE A 500 -25.21 -5.99 -7.57
CA PHE A 500 -26.02 -6.87 -6.71
C PHE A 500 -25.21 -7.63 -5.64
N ALA A 501 -23.90 -7.42 -5.55
CA ALA A 501 -23.06 -8.08 -4.56
C ALA A 501 -23.51 -7.77 -3.12
N TRP A 502 -24.01 -6.55 -2.88
CA TRP A 502 -24.55 -6.16 -1.58
C TRP A 502 -25.78 -6.97 -1.19
N VAL A 503 -26.69 -7.26 -2.12
CA VAL A 503 -27.90 -8.07 -1.88
C VAL A 503 -27.51 -9.50 -1.50
N ILE A 504 -26.61 -10.11 -2.28
CA ILE A 504 -26.19 -11.50 -2.06
C ILE A 504 -25.40 -11.62 -0.75
N GLY A 505 -24.39 -10.77 -0.54
CA GLY A 505 -23.55 -10.81 0.65
C GLY A 505 -24.33 -10.52 1.94
N MET A 506 -25.17 -9.48 1.94
CA MET A 506 -26.02 -9.16 3.10
C MET A 506 -27.09 -10.22 3.32
N GLY A 507 -27.72 -10.72 2.25
CA GLY A 507 -28.75 -11.76 2.31
C GLY A 507 -28.21 -13.05 2.94
N LEU A 508 -27.04 -13.51 2.47
CA LEU A 508 -26.38 -14.70 3.02
C LEU A 508 -26.03 -14.52 4.51
N ALA A 509 -25.45 -13.38 4.88
CA ALA A 509 -25.14 -13.07 6.27
C ALA A 509 -26.41 -13.02 7.14
N TYR A 510 -27.48 -12.37 6.66
CA TYR A 510 -28.75 -12.31 7.38
C TYR A 510 -29.35 -13.70 7.59
N LEU A 511 -29.39 -14.54 6.55
CA LEU A 511 -29.92 -15.91 6.66
C LEU A 511 -29.12 -16.76 7.66
N LEU A 512 -27.79 -16.63 7.66
CA LEU A 512 -26.91 -17.37 8.56
C LEU A 512 -26.99 -16.92 10.02
N TYR A 513 -27.16 -15.62 10.28
CA TYR A 513 -26.99 -15.04 11.61
C TYR A 513 -28.27 -14.47 12.26
N ARG A 514 -29.40 -14.37 11.54
CA ARG A 514 -30.68 -13.82 12.08
C ARG A 514 -31.15 -14.50 13.37
N ASN A 515 -30.89 -15.80 13.50
CA ASN A 515 -31.27 -16.61 14.66
C ASN A 515 -30.09 -16.89 15.60
N GLY A 516 -28.98 -16.16 15.46
CA GLY A 516 -27.74 -16.42 16.18
C GLY A 516 -26.72 -17.25 15.40
N PRO A 517 -25.54 -17.49 16.01
CA PRO A 517 -24.39 -18.10 15.34
C PRO A 517 -24.50 -19.63 15.17
N ALA A 518 -25.56 -20.27 15.70
CA ALA A 518 -25.67 -21.73 15.73
C ALA A 518 -25.67 -22.37 14.33
N LEU A 519 -26.35 -21.77 13.35
CA LEU A 519 -26.36 -22.27 11.98
C LEU A 519 -24.97 -22.19 11.34
N ALA A 520 -24.27 -21.06 11.52
CA ALA A 520 -22.90 -20.90 11.07
C ALA A 520 -21.94 -21.90 11.74
N GLY A 521 -22.14 -22.18 13.03
CA GLY A 521 -21.39 -23.21 13.77
C GLY A 521 -21.59 -24.61 13.19
N ARG A 522 -22.83 -24.99 12.89
CA ARG A 522 -23.12 -26.29 12.25
C ARG A 522 -22.47 -26.43 10.88
N ILE A 523 -22.49 -25.37 10.06
CA ILE A 523 -21.83 -25.37 8.73
C ILE A 523 -20.31 -25.49 8.89
N LYS A 524 -19.72 -24.76 9.84
CA LYS A 524 -18.29 -24.84 10.18
C LYS A 524 -17.89 -26.28 10.48
N GLU A 525 -18.67 -27.00 11.28
CA GLU A 525 -18.39 -28.39 11.67
C GLU A 525 -18.69 -29.40 10.55
N SER A 526 -19.65 -29.10 9.67
CA SER A 526 -20.09 -30.04 8.62
C SER A 526 -19.20 -30.04 7.37
N VAL A 527 -18.47 -28.95 7.09
CA VAL A 527 -17.63 -28.84 5.88
C VAL A 527 -16.18 -29.22 6.23
N PRO A 528 -15.61 -30.28 5.62
CA PRO A 528 -14.23 -30.67 5.83
C PRO A 528 -13.25 -29.52 5.53
N GLY A 529 -12.27 -29.31 6.41
CA GLY A 529 -11.25 -28.26 6.26
C GLY A 529 -11.70 -26.84 6.66
N LEU A 530 -13.00 -26.55 6.70
CA LEU A 530 -13.50 -25.24 7.14
C LEU A 530 -13.14 -24.88 8.58
N PRO A 531 -13.11 -25.81 9.57
CA PRO A 531 -12.62 -25.50 10.92
C PRO A 531 -11.17 -25.03 10.95
N LEU A 532 -10.31 -25.59 10.08
CA LEU A 532 -8.90 -25.21 9.99
C LEU A 532 -8.74 -23.81 9.40
N ILE A 533 -9.47 -23.52 8.31
CA ILE A 533 -9.49 -22.19 7.69
C ILE A 533 -10.03 -21.16 8.68
N HIS A 534 -11.13 -21.48 9.37
CA HIS A 534 -11.72 -20.61 10.39
C HIS A 534 -10.72 -20.29 11.50
N LYS A 535 -10.03 -21.31 12.02
CA LYS A 535 -9.00 -21.12 13.06
C LYS A 535 -7.84 -20.28 12.54
N ALA A 536 -7.39 -20.50 11.31
CA ALA A 536 -6.34 -19.69 10.71
C ALA A 536 -6.77 -18.22 10.58
N LEU A 537 -8.00 -17.94 10.15
CA LEU A 537 -8.53 -16.58 10.07
C LEU A 537 -8.75 -15.93 11.45
N GLU A 538 -9.15 -16.72 12.46
CA GLU A 538 -9.26 -16.26 13.86
C GLU A 538 -7.89 -15.81 14.39
N GLU A 539 -6.85 -16.59 14.10
CA GLU A 539 -5.45 -16.29 14.42
C GLU A 539 -4.77 -15.36 13.40
N LYS A 540 -5.56 -14.61 12.60
CA LYS A 540 -5.06 -13.59 11.64
C LYS A 540 -4.02 -14.16 10.66
N LEU A 541 -4.25 -15.38 10.17
CA LEU A 541 -3.35 -16.18 9.34
C LEU A 541 -1.97 -16.42 9.97
N TYR A 542 -1.88 -16.38 11.30
CA TYR A 542 -0.63 -16.47 12.08
C TYR A 542 0.39 -15.38 11.74
N PHE A 543 -0.02 -14.30 11.06
CA PHE A 543 0.91 -13.26 10.62
C PHE A 543 1.51 -12.50 11.81
N ASP A 544 0.71 -12.27 12.86
CA ASP A 544 1.19 -11.70 14.13
C ASP A 544 2.27 -12.58 14.79
N HIS A 545 2.12 -13.90 14.73
CA HIS A 545 3.11 -14.84 15.25
C HIS A 545 4.40 -14.76 14.44
N MET A 546 4.30 -14.83 13.12
CA MET A 546 5.45 -14.70 12.22
C MET A 546 6.20 -13.39 12.47
N TYR A 547 5.49 -12.27 12.62
CA TYR A 547 6.10 -10.96 12.91
C TYR A 547 6.82 -10.95 14.26
N ASN A 548 6.21 -11.53 15.29
CA ASN A 548 6.81 -11.60 16.62
C ASN A 548 8.02 -12.54 16.67
N TYR A 549 8.00 -13.67 15.97
CA TYR A 549 9.12 -14.62 15.97
C TYR A 549 10.26 -14.15 15.06
N ALA A 550 9.97 -13.85 13.79
CA ALA A 550 10.99 -13.54 12.79
C ALA A 550 11.58 -12.14 13.01
N LEU A 551 10.73 -11.11 13.10
CA LEU A 551 11.21 -9.74 13.21
C LEU A 551 11.52 -9.37 14.66
N VAL A 552 10.55 -9.42 15.56
CA VAL A 552 10.78 -8.98 16.96
C VAL A 552 11.77 -9.90 17.68
N GLY A 553 11.60 -11.21 17.55
CA GLY A 553 12.50 -12.21 18.11
C GLY A 553 13.90 -12.14 17.49
N GLY A 554 13.98 -12.01 16.17
CA GLY A 554 15.24 -11.81 15.44
C GLY A 554 15.99 -10.58 15.89
N THR A 555 15.34 -9.41 15.96
CA THR A 555 15.99 -8.16 16.43
C THR A 555 16.43 -8.26 17.89
N LYS A 556 15.65 -8.92 18.76
CA LYS A 556 16.06 -9.15 20.17
C LYS A 556 17.22 -10.12 20.28
N ALA A 557 17.29 -11.15 19.45
CA ALA A 557 18.42 -12.07 19.40
C ALA A 557 19.68 -11.35 18.90
N PHE A 558 19.56 -10.57 17.83
CA PHE A 558 20.65 -9.74 17.31
C PHE A 558 21.12 -8.71 18.36
N GLY A 559 20.21 -8.04 19.06
CA GLY A 559 20.55 -7.12 20.14
C GLY A 559 21.31 -7.81 21.29
N ARG A 560 20.96 -9.04 21.64
CA ARG A 560 21.71 -9.84 22.63
C ARG A 560 23.10 -10.24 22.13
N LEU A 561 23.24 -10.55 20.83
CA LEU A 561 24.54 -10.83 20.22
C LEU A 561 25.44 -9.58 20.24
N MET A 562 24.89 -8.42 19.86
CA MET A 562 25.63 -7.16 19.90
C MET A 562 26.01 -6.80 21.33
N ALA A 563 25.13 -7.00 22.31
CA ALA A 563 25.46 -6.78 23.72
C ALA A 563 26.54 -7.73 24.25
N ALA A 564 26.59 -8.97 23.76
CA ALA A 564 27.67 -9.90 24.09
C ALA A 564 29.01 -9.46 23.47
N ALA A 565 29.00 -8.97 22.22
CA ALA A 565 30.17 -8.42 21.58
C ALA A 565 30.67 -7.15 22.30
N ASP A 566 29.75 -6.28 22.72
CA ASP A 566 30.04 -5.08 23.52
C ASP A 566 30.67 -5.46 24.86
N GLY A 567 30.17 -6.49 25.53
CA GLY A 567 30.78 -7.01 26.77
C GLY A 567 32.21 -7.55 26.59
N VAL A 568 32.54 -8.13 25.43
CA VAL A 568 33.92 -8.54 25.11
C VAL A 568 34.80 -7.31 24.83
N LEU A 569 34.26 -6.32 24.12
CA LEU A 569 34.96 -5.06 23.87
C LEU A 569 35.27 -4.34 25.19
N ASP A 570 34.28 -4.21 26.08
CA ASP A 570 34.41 -3.64 27.41
C ASP A 570 35.47 -4.39 28.23
N PHE A 571 35.44 -5.73 28.22
CA PHE A 571 36.46 -6.53 28.91
C PHE A 571 37.88 -6.24 28.40
N CYS A 572 38.06 -6.16 27.07
CA CYS A 572 39.37 -5.85 26.47
C CYS A 572 39.82 -4.43 26.86
N VAL A 573 38.92 -3.44 26.75
CA VAL A 573 39.20 -2.05 27.09
C VAL A 573 39.55 -1.90 28.57
N ASP A 574 38.79 -2.51 29.46
CA ASP A 574 39.03 -2.48 30.91
C ASP A 574 40.32 -3.20 31.28
N THR A 575 40.63 -4.35 30.65
CA THR A 575 41.89 -5.08 30.88
C THR A 575 43.09 -4.22 30.48
N VAL A 576 43.03 -3.55 29.33
CA VAL A 576 44.07 -2.63 28.88
C VAL A 576 44.19 -1.46 29.86
N ALA A 577 43.08 -0.85 30.27
CA ALA A 577 43.07 0.24 31.23
C ALA A 577 43.69 -0.17 32.59
N HIS A 578 43.36 -1.35 33.10
CA HIS A 578 43.95 -1.90 34.32
C HIS A 578 45.44 -2.20 34.18
N LEU A 579 45.87 -2.73 33.04
CA LEU A 579 47.29 -2.98 32.76
C LEU A 579 48.08 -1.67 32.73
N PHE A 580 47.61 -0.65 32.02
CA PHE A 580 48.26 0.66 31.97
C PHE A 580 48.26 1.34 33.34
N ARG A 581 47.20 1.21 34.13
CA ARG A 581 47.17 1.71 35.51
C ARG A 581 48.18 0.99 36.40
N GLY A 582 48.31 -0.33 36.23
CA GLY A 582 49.31 -1.15 36.92
C GLY A 582 50.75 -0.76 36.55
N ILE A 583 51.02 -0.55 35.25
CA ILE A 583 52.30 -0.05 34.76
C ILE A 583 52.57 1.36 35.30
N GLY A 584 51.58 2.25 35.31
CA GLY A 584 51.73 3.61 35.87
C GLY A 584 52.08 3.60 37.35
N VAL A 585 51.39 2.77 38.16
CA VAL A 585 51.72 2.60 39.59
C VAL A 585 53.06 1.92 39.79
N PHE A 586 53.43 0.94 38.96
CA PHE A 586 54.72 0.27 39.02
C PHE A 586 55.86 1.21 38.63
N ALA A 587 55.73 1.93 37.53
CA ALA A 587 56.68 2.94 37.07
C ALA A 587 56.83 4.06 38.10
N GLY A 588 55.72 4.59 38.63
CA GLY A 588 55.74 5.56 39.73
C GLY A 588 56.26 5.01 41.06
N ARG A 589 56.33 3.68 41.26
CA ARG A 589 56.96 3.07 42.46
C ARG A 589 58.40 2.66 42.25
N GLN A 590 58.82 2.30 41.03
CA GLN A 590 60.18 1.83 40.73
C GLN A 590 61.08 2.95 40.20
N LEU A 591 60.55 3.88 39.40
CA LEU A 591 61.32 5.04 38.92
C LEU A 591 61.47 6.12 40.01
N ASP A 592 60.58 6.16 41.01
CA ASP A 592 60.66 7.13 42.13
C ASP A 592 61.49 6.65 43.33
N MET A 593 62.08 5.45 43.28
CA MET A 593 62.91 4.91 44.37
C MET A 593 64.29 5.56 44.49
N GLY A 594 64.48 6.78 43.99
CA GLY A 594 65.78 7.47 44.04
C GLY A 594 65.78 9.00 44.04
N VAL A 595 64.64 9.70 44.00
CA VAL A 595 64.65 11.16 43.93
C VAL A 595 63.72 11.76 44.97
N GLU A 596 64.22 11.80 46.20
CA GLU A 596 63.76 12.80 47.17
C GLU A 596 64.05 14.19 46.58
N LYS A 597 62.96 14.94 46.33
CA LYS A 597 62.93 16.40 46.15
C LYS A 597 63.42 16.90 44.77
N ARG A 598 62.43 17.37 43.99
CA ARG A 598 62.50 18.47 42.99
C ARG A 598 62.53 18.06 41.51
N ASP A 599 61.39 17.59 41.00
CA ASP A 599 60.67 18.08 39.79
C ASP A 599 59.67 17.02 39.28
N PHE A 600 58.65 16.72 40.10
CA PHE A 600 57.53 15.84 39.75
C PHE A 600 56.42 16.59 39.00
N GLY A 601 56.76 17.20 37.86
CA GLY A 601 55.86 18.17 37.22
C GLY A 601 55.53 17.94 35.75
N LEU A 602 56.34 17.21 34.98
CA LEU A 602 56.13 17.14 33.53
C LEU A 602 55.78 15.74 33.05
N VAL A 603 56.59 14.73 33.37
CA VAL A 603 56.36 13.37 32.87
C VAL A 603 55.11 12.75 33.49
N ASP A 604 54.94 12.88 34.81
CA ASP A 604 53.75 12.39 35.51
C ASP A 604 52.48 13.17 35.12
N ASN A 605 52.60 14.50 34.91
CA ASN A 605 51.48 15.30 34.43
C ASN A 605 51.12 15.01 32.97
N ILE A 606 52.07 14.67 32.10
CA ILE A 606 51.79 14.23 30.71
C ILE A 606 51.10 12.86 30.73
N ALA A 607 51.58 11.92 31.55
CA ALA A 607 50.95 10.61 31.69
C ALA A 607 49.52 10.72 32.26
N ASN A 608 49.34 11.54 33.30
CA ASN A 608 48.02 11.81 33.88
C ASN A 608 47.12 12.61 32.93
N ALA A 609 47.66 13.54 32.13
CA ALA A 609 46.90 14.27 31.12
C ALA A 609 46.43 13.35 29.99
N LEU A 610 47.29 12.44 29.51
CA LEU A 610 46.92 11.44 28.51
C LEU A 610 45.82 10.51 29.05
N ALA A 611 45.99 9.99 30.27
CA ALA A 611 44.97 9.17 30.92
C ALA A 611 43.64 9.93 31.10
N TRP A 612 43.70 11.21 31.48
CA TRP A 612 42.53 12.06 31.63
C TRP A 612 41.83 12.36 30.29
N ILE A 613 42.59 12.63 29.22
CA ILE A 613 42.04 12.83 27.87
C ILE A 613 41.36 11.54 27.37
N THR A 614 42.01 10.39 27.54
CA THR A 614 41.42 9.10 27.17
C THR A 614 40.13 8.83 27.94
N TYR A 615 40.12 9.07 29.27
CA TYR A 615 38.93 8.92 30.10
C TYR A 615 37.79 9.86 29.69
N MET A 616 38.07 11.15 29.46
CA MET A 616 37.07 12.12 29.03
C MET A 616 36.51 11.82 27.65
N THR A 617 37.34 11.33 26.74
CA THR A 617 36.91 10.89 25.40
C THR A 617 35.99 9.68 25.50
N GLY A 618 36.34 8.67 26.32
CA GLY A 618 35.50 7.51 26.58
C GLY A 618 34.16 7.87 27.22
N ALA A 619 34.17 8.71 28.26
CA ALA A 619 32.96 9.19 28.92
C ALA A 619 32.06 10.02 27.99
N GLY A 620 32.65 10.77 27.05
CA GLY A 620 31.92 11.48 25.99
C GLY A 620 31.25 10.53 25.00
N LEU A 621 31.96 9.49 24.57
CA LEU A 621 31.47 8.46 23.63
C LEU A 621 30.40 7.54 24.24
N GLN A 622 30.32 7.45 25.57
CA GLN A 622 29.25 6.71 26.26
C GLN A 622 27.91 7.49 26.29
N ARG A 623 27.93 8.83 26.18
CA ARG A 623 26.70 9.67 26.29
C ARG A 623 25.61 9.38 25.25
N PRO A 624 25.94 9.08 23.97
CA PRO A 624 24.95 8.63 22.99
C PRO A 624 24.22 7.35 23.40
N GLN A 625 24.84 6.50 24.25
CA GLN A 625 24.26 5.25 24.75
C GLN A 625 23.38 5.47 25.99
N ASN A 626 22.32 6.24 25.85
CA ASN A 626 21.45 6.65 26.96
C ASN A 626 20.38 5.62 27.39
N GLY A 627 20.45 4.37 26.92
CA GLY A 627 19.48 3.31 27.23
C GLY A 627 18.09 3.53 26.62
N ARG A 628 17.85 4.64 25.91
CA ARG A 628 16.57 4.93 25.26
C ARG A 628 16.58 4.37 23.84
N ILE A 629 15.81 3.30 23.63
CA ILE A 629 15.63 2.62 22.31
C ILE A 629 15.41 3.63 21.17
N ARG A 630 14.66 4.71 21.42
CA ARG A 630 14.39 5.76 20.43
C ARG A 630 15.65 6.45 19.89
N THR A 631 16.65 6.72 20.73
CA THR A 631 17.90 7.36 20.33
C THR A 631 18.69 6.45 19.39
N TYR A 632 18.79 5.16 19.77
CA TYR A 632 19.51 4.16 18.99
C TYR A 632 18.89 3.90 17.63
N VAL A 633 17.56 3.77 17.57
CA VAL A 633 16.83 3.60 16.30
C VAL A 633 17.04 4.82 15.38
N LEU A 634 17.03 6.03 15.93
CA LEU A 634 17.19 7.24 15.14
C LEU A 634 18.62 7.42 14.62
N LEU A 635 19.62 7.14 15.45
CA LEU A 635 21.04 7.15 15.05
C LEU A 635 21.36 6.08 14.02
N THR A 636 20.89 4.84 14.22
CA THR A 636 21.13 3.73 13.28
C THR A 636 20.41 3.95 11.95
N ALA A 637 19.15 4.39 11.96
CA ALA A 637 18.43 4.72 10.73
C ALA A 637 19.08 5.89 9.98
N GLY A 638 19.52 6.93 10.70
CA GLY A 638 20.24 8.06 10.11
C GLY A 638 21.58 7.65 9.52
N ALA A 639 22.38 6.88 10.26
CA ALA A 639 23.65 6.35 9.78
C ALA A 639 23.47 5.40 8.59
N ALA A 640 22.48 4.51 8.61
CA ALA A 640 22.17 3.63 7.49
C ALA A 640 21.70 4.43 6.26
N GLY A 641 20.91 5.48 6.46
CA GLY A 641 20.51 6.40 5.40
C GLY A 641 21.71 7.13 4.80
N ILE A 642 22.61 7.68 5.63
CA ILE A 642 23.84 8.34 5.17
C ILE A 642 24.77 7.35 4.48
N VAL A 643 24.99 6.15 5.03
CA VAL A 643 25.82 5.12 4.41
C VAL A 643 25.22 4.65 3.09
N LEU A 644 23.90 4.48 3.01
CA LEU A 644 23.24 4.14 1.75
C LEU A 644 23.41 5.26 0.73
N LEU A 645 23.24 6.52 1.11
CA LEU A 645 23.48 7.67 0.24
C LEU A 645 24.94 7.77 -0.20
N VAL A 646 25.87 7.54 0.73
CA VAL A 646 27.30 7.47 0.44
C VAL A 646 27.58 6.31 -0.50
N VAL A 647 27.01 5.12 -0.33
CA VAL A 647 27.22 3.96 -1.23
C VAL A 647 26.59 4.20 -2.60
N LEU A 648 25.39 4.79 -2.66
CA LEU A 648 24.70 5.11 -3.90
C LEU A 648 25.43 6.16 -4.74
N PHE A 649 26.14 7.10 -4.07
CA PHE A 649 26.73 8.27 -4.72
C PHE A 649 28.23 8.45 -4.43
N TRP A 650 28.89 7.45 -3.85
CA TRP A 650 30.35 7.45 -3.74
C TRP A 650 30.87 7.45 -5.17
N PRO A 651 31.75 8.38 -5.55
CA PRO A 651 32.43 8.27 -6.83
C PRO A 651 33.17 6.94 -6.81
N HIS A 652 32.63 5.93 -7.48
CA HIS A 652 33.43 4.77 -7.83
C HIS A 652 34.60 5.35 -8.60
N ALA A 653 35.78 5.29 -8.00
CA ALA A 653 37.00 5.81 -8.58
C ALA A 653 37.20 5.12 -9.94
N SER A 654 36.73 5.78 -10.99
CA SER A 654 37.06 5.52 -12.39
C SER A 654 38.55 5.71 -12.66
N GLY A 655 39.32 6.18 -11.68
CA GLY A 655 40.77 6.30 -11.73
C GLY A 655 41.57 4.99 -11.68
N ALA A 656 40.95 3.82 -11.46
CA ALA A 656 41.69 2.54 -11.50
C ALA A 656 41.73 1.90 -12.90
N ALA A 657 40.84 2.28 -13.82
CA ALA A 657 40.81 1.73 -15.18
C ALA A 657 41.72 2.51 -16.15
N GLU A 658 41.95 3.82 -15.93
CA GLU A 658 42.83 4.62 -16.79
C GLU A 658 44.32 4.29 -16.64
N VAL A 659 44.76 3.80 -15.49
CA VAL A 659 46.18 3.48 -15.23
C VAL A 659 46.63 2.19 -15.93
N ILE A 660 45.71 1.29 -16.31
CA ILE A 660 46.09 0.05 -17.03
C ILE A 660 46.15 0.28 -18.55
N SER A 661 45.49 1.32 -19.08
CA SER A 661 45.57 1.67 -20.51
C SER A 661 46.80 2.52 -20.87
N ALA A 662 47.39 3.23 -19.90
CA ALA A 662 48.55 4.09 -20.12
C ALA A 662 49.89 3.34 -20.15
N THR A 663 49.94 2.08 -19.68
CA THR A 663 51.17 1.27 -19.61
C THR A 663 51.32 0.29 -20.78
N SER A 664 50.37 0.26 -21.72
CA SER A 664 50.47 -0.51 -22.97
C SER A 664 50.62 0.38 -24.22
N ALA A 665 50.93 1.66 -24.04
CA ALA A 665 51.16 2.66 -25.10
C ALA A 665 52.45 3.47 -24.90
N GLN A 666 53.45 2.86 -24.24
CA GLN A 666 54.88 3.17 -24.34
C GLN A 666 55.62 1.85 -24.54
#